data_AF-A0A7L2JDF5-F1
#
_entry.id   AF-A0A7L2JDF5-F1
#
_cell.length_a   1.000
_cell.length_b   1.000
_cell.length_c   1.000
_cell.angle_alpha   90.00
_cell.angle_beta   90.00
_cell.angle_gamma   90.00
#
_symmetry.space_group_name_H-M   'P 1'
#
loop_
_entity.id
_entity.type
_entity.pdbx_description
1 polymer ?
#
loop_
_entity_poly.entity_id
_entity_poly.type
_entity_poly.pdbx_seq_one_letter_code
_entity_poly.pdbx_strand_id
1 'polypeptide(L)'
;MLNKMTLHPQQIMIGPRFNRALFDPLLVVLLALQLLVVAGLVRAQTCPSVCSCSNQFSKVICVRKNLRDVPDGISTNTRLLNLHENQIQIIKVNSFKHLRHLEILQLSRNHIRTIEIGAFNGLANLNTLELFDNRLTTIPNGAFVYLSKLKELWLRNNPIESIPSYAFNRIPSLRRLDLGELKRLSYISEGAFEGLSNLRYLNLAMCNLREIPNLTPLVKLDELDLSGNHLTAIRPGSFQGLMHLQKLWMIQSQIQVIERNAFDNLQSLVEINLAHNNLTLLPHDLFTPLRLERIHLHHNPWNCNCDILWLSWWIKDKAPSNTACCARCHTPPSLKGRYIGELDLNYFTCYAPVIVEPPADLNVTEGMAAEMKCRASTSLTSVSWITPNGSVMTHGAYRVRIAVLSDGTLNFTKVTVQDTGLYTCMVSNSVGNTTASATLNVTALDNPGYTYFSTVTVETVEPSQDEAQTTEQVGPTPVTNWEIINMTTSLTPQSTRSTEKTFTIPVTDANNGIPGIDEVMKTTKIIIGCFVAITLMAAVMLVIFYKMRKQHHRQNHHAPTRTVEIINVDDELTGDTPIESHLPMPAIEHEHLNHYNSYKSPFNHTTTVNTINSIHSSVHEPLLIRMNSKDNVQETQI
;
A
#
# COMPACT_ATOMS: atom_id res chain seq x y z
N MET A 1 -72.81 32.03 -41.74
CA MET A 1 -71.99 31.00 -41.06
C MET A 1 -70.75 30.70 -41.90
N LEU A 2 -69.81 29.94 -41.32
CA LEU A 2 -68.60 29.31 -41.89
C LEU A 2 -68.73 28.75 -43.34
N ASN A 3 -67.67 28.55 -44.16
CA ASN A 3 -66.23 28.93 -44.14
C ASN A 3 -65.55 28.56 -45.51
N LYS A 4 -64.22 28.77 -45.63
CA LYS A 4 -63.24 28.42 -46.72
C LYS A 4 -63.19 29.43 -47.90
N MET A 5 -62.05 30.00 -48.33
CA MET A 5 -60.73 29.45 -48.76
C MET A 5 -60.81 28.74 -50.13
N THR A 6 -59.99 29.00 -51.17
CA THR A 6 -58.83 29.93 -51.43
C THR A 6 -58.65 30.03 -52.99
N LEU A 7 -57.68 30.66 -53.67
CA LEU A 7 -56.30 31.18 -53.41
C LEU A 7 -55.87 32.21 -54.50
N HIS A 8 -54.85 33.05 -54.23
CA HIS A 8 -53.90 33.67 -55.21
C HIS A 8 -54.40 34.74 -56.24
N PRO A 9 -53.52 35.63 -56.76
CA PRO A 9 -52.64 36.53 -56.01
C PRO A 9 -52.67 37.99 -56.55
N GLN A 10 -52.15 38.97 -55.79
CA GLN A 10 -51.96 40.36 -56.26
C GLN A 10 -50.51 40.85 -56.08
N GLN A 11 -50.10 41.76 -56.97
CA GLN A 11 -48.83 42.52 -56.93
C GLN A 11 -48.91 43.67 -55.92
N ILE A 12 -47.77 44.23 -55.46
CA ILE A 12 -47.64 45.67 -55.18
C ILE A 12 -46.17 46.15 -55.09
N MET A 13 -45.85 47.14 -55.95
CA MET A 13 -44.88 48.25 -55.85
C MET A 13 -43.37 48.02 -55.55
N ILE A 14 -42.61 49.12 -55.75
CA ILE A 14 -41.16 49.19 -55.98
C ILE A 14 -40.55 50.36 -55.20
N GLY A 15 -39.34 50.18 -54.67
CA GLY A 15 -38.38 51.28 -54.44
C GLY A 15 -37.34 51.01 -53.35
N PRO A 16 -36.22 51.76 -53.29
CA PRO A 16 -35.60 52.61 -54.31
C PRO A 16 -34.20 52.08 -54.74
N ARG A 17 -33.45 52.89 -55.50
CA ARG A 17 -32.13 52.51 -56.08
C ARG A 17 -31.03 52.36 -55.00
N PHE A 18 -30.31 51.24 -55.01
CA PHE A 18 -28.97 51.11 -54.43
C PHE A 18 -27.91 51.25 -55.54
N ASN A 19 -26.86 52.06 -55.32
CA ASN A 19 -25.86 52.34 -56.36
C ASN A 19 -24.42 52.17 -55.83
N ARG A 20 -23.74 51.14 -56.35
CA ARG A 20 -22.26 50.95 -56.42
C ARG A 20 -21.41 51.50 -55.26
N ALA A 21 -21.22 50.70 -54.21
CA ALA A 21 -20.20 50.92 -53.17
C ALA A 21 -19.55 49.59 -52.71
N LEU A 22 -19.04 48.80 -53.67
CA LEU A 22 -18.58 47.42 -53.44
C LEU A 22 -17.28 47.03 -54.18
N PHE A 23 -16.58 48.00 -54.77
CA PHE A 23 -15.32 47.79 -55.51
C PHE A 23 -14.28 48.89 -55.17
N ASP A 24 -14.09 49.17 -53.88
CA ASP A 24 -12.90 49.88 -53.42
C ASP A 24 -11.80 48.85 -53.09
N PRO A 25 -10.70 48.77 -53.86
CA PRO A 25 -9.63 47.83 -53.60
C PRO A 25 -8.91 48.11 -52.27
N LEU A 26 -8.91 49.35 -51.78
CA LEU A 26 -8.31 49.72 -50.50
C LEU A 26 -9.09 49.12 -49.33
N LEU A 27 -10.42 49.09 -49.42
CA LEU A 27 -11.29 48.44 -48.44
C LEU A 27 -11.08 46.91 -48.43
N VAL A 28 -10.93 46.29 -49.60
CA VAL A 28 -10.63 44.85 -49.72
C VAL A 28 -9.25 44.53 -49.14
N VAL A 29 -8.24 45.36 -49.39
CA VAL A 29 -6.90 45.21 -48.80
C VAL A 29 -6.92 45.43 -47.28
N LEU A 30 -7.70 46.39 -46.76
CA LEU A 30 -7.89 46.58 -45.32
C LEU A 30 -8.60 45.40 -44.66
N LEU A 31 -9.65 44.85 -45.29
CA LEU A 31 -10.32 43.64 -44.82
C LEU A 31 -9.41 42.42 -44.91
N ALA A 32 -8.58 42.30 -45.95
CA ALA A 32 -7.58 41.23 -46.07
C ALA A 32 -6.46 41.36 -45.02
N LEU A 33 -6.00 42.57 -44.71
CA LEU A 33 -5.05 42.84 -43.62
C LEU A 33 -5.66 42.57 -42.26
N GLN A 34 -6.92 42.95 -42.02
CA GLN A 34 -7.63 42.59 -40.79
C GLN A 34 -7.86 41.07 -40.71
N LEU A 35 -8.18 40.40 -41.82
CA LEU A 35 -8.25 38.94 -41.88
C LEU A 35 -6.89 38.26 -41.68
N LEU A 36 -5.78 38.86 -42.10
CA LEU A 36 -4.41 38.38 -41.84
C LEU A 36 -3.98 38.61 -40.39
N VAL A 37 -4.37 39.72 -39.77
CA VAL A 37 -4.16 39.96 -38.32
C VAL A 37 -5.06 39.03 -37.50
N VAL A 38 -6.32 38.82 -37.90
CA VAL A 38 -7.23 37.85 -37.29
C VAL A 38 -6.77 36.41 -37.52
N ALA A 39 -6.14 36.09 -38.66
CA ALA A 39 -5.50 34.80 -38.92
C ALA A 39 -4.19 34.61 -38.13
N GLY A 40 -3.42 35.68 -37.89
CA GLY A 40 -2.33 35.68 -36.91
C GLY A 40 -2.84 35.49 -35.47
N LEU A 41 -4.08 35.89 -35.19
CA LEU A 41 -4.81 35.64 -33.95
C LEU A 41 -5.64 34.33 -33.96
N VAL A 42 -5.69 33.57 -35.07
CA VAL A 42 -6.11 32.17 -35.06
C VAL A 42 -5.02 31.42 -34.34
N ARG A 43 -5.20 31.32 -33.01
CA ARG A 43 -4.26 30.74 -32.02
C ARG A 43 -3.37 29.67 -32.64
N ALA A 44 -2.16 30.07 -33.03
CA ALA A 44 -1.10 29.14 -33.41
C ALA A 44 -1.03 28.07 -32.32
N GLN A 45 -1.16 26.80 -32.69
CA GLN A 45 -1.47 25.75 -31.71
C GLN A 45 -0.24 25.55 -30.82
N THR A 46 -0.28 26.13 -29.62
CA THR A 46 0.96 26.57 -28.96
C THR A 46 1.76 25.40 -28.40
N CYS A 47 3.02 25.30 -28.84
CA CYS A 47 4.09 24.68 -28.07
C CYS A 47 4.87 25.79 -27.35
N PRO A 48 5.12 25.70 -26.03
CA PRO A 48 6.03 26.62 -25.37
C PRO A 48 7.44 26.51 -25.98
N SER A 49 8.07 27.64 -26.33
CA SER A 49 9.36 27.67 -27.07
C SER A 49 10.52 26.95 -26.38
N VAL A 50 10.43 26.76 -25.06
CA VAL A 50 11.42 26.04 -24.25
C VAL A 50 11.25 24.51 -24.33
N CYS A 51 10.05 24.04 -24.69
CA CYS A 51 9.64 22.64 -24.68
C CYS A 51 9.60 22.02 -26.08
N SER A 52 9.55 20.69 -26.15
CA SER A 52 9.36 19.90 -27.37
C SER A 52 7.97 19.29 -27.37
N CYS A 53 7.19 19.51 -28.44
CA CYS A 53 5.83 18.99 -28.56
C CYS A 53 5.70 17.99 -29.72
N SER A 54 4.84 16.98 -29.55
CA SER A 54 4.45 16.07 -30.65
C SER A 54 3.60 16.78 -31.71
N ASN A 55 3.54 16.25 -32.93
CA ASN A 55 2.81 16.82 -34.09
C ASN A 55 1.29 17.03 -33.87
N GLN A 56 0.68 16.41 -32.85
CA GLN A 56 -0.73 16.60 -32.45
C GLN A 56 -0.89 17.35 -31.13
N PHE A 57 0.22 17.86 -30.56
CA PHE A 57 0.30 18.50 -29.24
C PHE A 57 -0.23 17.64 -28.08
N SER A 58 -0.28 16.31 -28.26
CA SER A 58 -0.76 15.35 -27.26
C SER A 58 0.30 14.99 -26.20
N LYS A 59 1.59 15.11 -26.55
CA LYS A 59 2.72 15.04 -25.62
C LYS A 59 3.52 16.34 -25.65
N VAL A 60 3.82 16.89 -24.47
CA VAL A 60 4.63 18.09 -24.27
C VAL A 60 5.76 17.76 -23.29
N ILE A 61 7.00 17.91 -23.74
CA ILE A 61 8.22 17.47 -23.04
C ILE A 61 9.11 18.69 -22.75
N CYS A 62 9.29 19.00 -21.47
CA CYS A 62 10.00 20.17 -20.95
C CYS A 62 11.17 19.76 -20.02
N VAL A 63 11.76 18.58 -20.24
CA VAL A 63 12.78 17.96 -19.38
C VAL A 63 14.12 18.71 -19.45
N ARG A 64 14.80 18.89 -18.29
CA ARG A 64 16.12 19.53 -18.18
C ARG A 64 16.17 20.94 -18.79
N LYS A 65 15.16 21.76 -18.50
CA LYS A 65 15.01 23.12 -19.05
C LYS A 65 15.29 24.23 -18.04
N ASN A 66 15.69 23.89 -16.80
CA ASN A 66 15.92 24.83 -15.70
C ASN A 66 14.71 25.75 -15.41
N LEU A 67 13.50 25.29 -15.71
CA LEU A 67 12.26 26.04 -15.49
C LEU A 67 12.04 26.27 -13.99
N ARG A 68 11.78 27.51 -13.58
CA ARG A 68 11.47 27.91 -12.19
C ARG A 68 9.96 27.95 -11.90
N ASP A 69 9.17 27.99 -12.95
CA ASP A 69 7.71 28.04 -12.97
C ASP A 69 7.18 27.06 -14.02
N VAL A 70 5.89 26.74 -13.96
CA VAL A 70 5.19 26.01 -15.02
C VAL A 70 5.15 26.92 -16.27
N PRO A 71 5.55 26.45 -17.47
CA PRO A 71 5.60 27.28 -18.67
C PRO A 71 4.19 27.58 -19.20
N ASP A 72 3.94 28.83 -19.57
CA ASP A 72 2.71 29.24 -20.24
C ASP A 72 2.60 28.72 -21.69
N GLY A 73 1.39 28.77 -22.24
CA GLY A 73 1.14 28.41 -23.64
C GLY A 73 1.06 26.89 -23.92
N ILE A 74 0.78 26.06 -22.91
CA ILE A 74 0.59 24.62 -23.12
C ILE A 74 -0.75 24.36 -23.82
N SER A 75 -0.72 23.64 -24.95
CA SER A 75 -1.90 23.29 -25.75
C SER A 75 -2.96 22.51 -24.95
N THR A 76 -4.24 22.84 -25.15
CA THR A 76 -5.40 22.17 -24.51
C THR A 76 -5.59 20.71 -24.94
N ASN A 77 -4.87 20.25 -25.96
CA ASN A 77 -4.90 18.87 -26.44
C ASN A 77 -3.87 17.96 -25.74
N THR A 78 -3.06 18.51 -24.83
CA THR A 78 -2.02 17.78 -24.11
C THR A 78 -2.64 16.70 -23.22
N ARG A 79 -2.20 15.44 -23.42
CA ARG A 79 -2.51 14.27 -22.59
C ARG A 79 -1.37 13.90 -21.65
N LEU A 80 -0.13 14.13 -22.08
CA LEU A 80 1.07 13.93 -21.26
C LEU A 80 1.87 15.24 -21.21
N LEU A 81 2.05 15.78 -20.01
CA LEU A 81 2.93 16.92 -19.73
C LEU A 81 4.08 16.46 -18.83
N ASN A 82 5.30 16.55 -19.34
CA ASN A 82 6.50 16.19 -18.59
C ASN A 82 7.36 17.43 -18.30
N LEU A 83 7.50 17.75 -17.02
CA LEU A 83 8.29 18.85 -16.46
C LEU A 83 9.44 18.31 -15.56
N HIS A 84 9.84 17.06 -15.75
CA HIS A 84 10.85 16.36 -14.94
C HIS A 84 12.24 17.01 -15.01
N GLU A 85 13.00 16.95 -13.91
CA GLU A 85 14.35 17.55 -13.78
C GLU A 85 14.37 19.04 -14.14
N ASN A 86 13.67 19.83 -13.32
CA ASN A 86 13.60 21.30 -13.39
C ASN A 86 13.74 21.95 -11.99
N GLN A 87 13.62 23.28 -11.94
CA GLN A 87 13.83 24.10 -10.75
C GLN A 87 12.51 24.66 -10.17
N ILE A 88 11.36 24.04 -10.50
CA ILE A 88 10.03 24.55 -10.12
C ILE A 88 9.86 24.43 -8.60
N GLN A 89 9.50 25.53 -7.93
CA GLN A 89 9.38 25.58 -6.46
C GLN A 89 7.94 25.62 -5.93
N ILE A 90 7.03 26.23 -6.68
CA ILE A 90 5.64 26.47 -6.25
C ILE A 90 4.73 26.14 -7.45
N ILE A 91 3.69 25.34 -7.20
CA ILE A 91 2.63 25.12 -8.18
C ILE A 91 1.45 26.02 -7.79
N LYS A 92 1.14 27.00 -8.65
CA LYS A 92 0.19 28.08 -8.39
C LYS A 92 -1.26 27.64 -8.62
N VAL A 93 -2.22 28.31 -7.98
CA VAL A 93 -3.66 28.06 -8.20
C VAL A 93 -3.99 28.13 -9.69
N ASN A 94 -4.77 27.18 -10.20
CA ASN A 94 -5.22 27.10 -11.59
C ASN A 94 -4.11 26.94 -12.66
N SER A 95 -2.84 26.66 -12.34
CA SER A 95 -1.75 26.50 -13.33
C SER A 95 -2.09 25.54 -14.49
N PHE A 96 -2.93 24.53 -14.26
CA PHE A 96 -3.31 23.56 -15.28
C PHE A 96 -4.79 23.62 -15.73
N LYS A 97 -5.53 24.68 -15.36
CA LYS A 97 -7.00 24.83 -15.52
C LYS A 97 -7.55 24.56 -16.93
N HIS A 98 -6.73 24.75 -17.96
CA HIS A 98 -7.10 24.60 -19.37
C HIS A 98 -6.86 23.17 -19.91
N LEU A 99 -6.07 22.35 -19.22
CA LEU A 99 -5.59 21.05 -19.70
C LEU A 99 -6.58 19.91 -19.39
N ARG A 100 -7.83 20.07 -19.83
CA ARG A 100 -8.93 19.12 -19.53
C ARG A 100 -8.68 17.70 -20.06
N HIS A 101 -7.79 17.53 -21.04
CA HIS A 101 -7.44 16.24 -21.63
C HIS A 101 -6.19 15.59 -20.98
N LEU A 102 -5.59 16.22 -19.98
CA LEU A 102 -4.37 15.71 -19.36
C LEU A 102 -4.66 14.41 -18.60
N GLU A 103 -3.94 13.34 -18.95
CA GLU A 103 -4.01 12.00 -18.38
C GLU A 103 -2.81 11.74 -17.45
N ILE A 104 -1.63 12.27 -17.81
CA ILE A 104 -0.35 12.08 -17.10
C ILE A 104 0.33 13.43 -16.88
N LEU A 105 0.66 13.75 -15.63
CA LEU A 105 1.40 14.95 -15.22
C LEU A 105 2.66 14.55 -14.44
N GLN A 106 3.84 14.80 -15.04
CA GLN A 106 5.12 14.47 -14.45
C GLN A 106 5.80 15.75 -13.92
N LEU A 107 5.75 15.95 -12.60
CA LEU A 107 6.37 17.06 -11.85
C LEU A 107 7.50 16.55 -10.94
N SER A 108 7.96 15.34 -11.18
CA SER A 108 9.03 14.65 -10.46
C SER A 108 10.40 15.33 -10.65
N ARG A 109 11.35 15.13 -9.71
CA ARG A 109 12.68 15.76 -9.71
C ARG A 109 12.64 17.28 -9.91
N ASN A 110 11.89 17.95 -9.05
CA ASN A 110 11.80 19.40 -8.99
C ASN A 110 12.14 19.90 -7.58
N HIS A 111 11.96 21.19 -7.35
CA HIS A 111 12.23 21.84 -6.07
C HIS A 111 10.92 22.20 -5.34
N ILE A 112 9.82 21.49 -5.64
CA ILE A 112 8.47 21.86 -5.21
C ILE A 112 8.36 21.73 -3.69
N ARG A 113 8.22 22.88 -3.03
CA ARG A 113 8.00 23.02 -1.59
C ARG A 113 6.54 23.28 -1.23
N THR A 114 5.75 23.79 -2.18
CA THR A 114 4.38 24.23 -1.94
C THR A 114 3.50 24.01 -3.17
N ILE A 115 2.30 23.50 -2.96
CA ILE A 115 1.27 23.33 -3.99
C ILE A 115 0.01 24.02 -3.47
N GLU A 116 -0.46 25.04 -4.18
CA GLU A 116 -1.56 25.88 -3.72
C GLU A 116 -2.92 25.16 -3.85
N ILE A 117 -3.90 25.57 -3.03
CA ILE A 117 -5.26 25.01 -3.03
C ILE A 117 -5.89 25.24 -4.41
N GLY A 118 -6.30 24.17 -5.09
CA GLY A 118 -6.80 24.25 -6.47
C GLY A 118 -5.73 24.45 -7.56
N ALA A 119 -4.45 24.18 -7.28
CA ALA A 119 -3.40 24.09 -8.31
C ALA A 119 -3.76 23.13 -9.46
N PHE A 120 -4.36 21.98 -9.12
CA PHE A 120 -4.78 20.94 -10.06
C PHE A 120 -6.23 21.08 -10.57
N ASN A 121 -6.87 22.24 -10.36
CA ASN A 121 -8.21 22.52 -10.87
C ASN A 121 -8.30 22.28 -12.39
N GLY A 122 -9.44 21.76 -12.85
CA GLY A 122 -9.72 21.54 -14.28
C GLY A 122 -9.14 20.25 -14.88
N LEU A 123 -8.29 19.51 -14.14
CA LEU A 123 -7.65 18.26 -14.58
C LEU A 123 -8.57 17.03 -14.52
N ALA A 124 -9.76 17.13 -15.12
CA ALA A 124 -10.85 16.14 -15.04
C ALA A 124 -10.57 14.76 -15.69
N ASN A 125 -9.44 14.60 -16.38
CA ASN A 125 -9.00 13.32 -16.96
C ASN A 125 -7.70 12.76 -16.35
N LEU A 126 -7.13 13.43 -15.34
CA LEU A 126 -5.83 13.04 -14.78
C LEU A 126 -5.91 11.66 -14.13
N ASN A 127 -5.08 10.74 -14.61
CA ASN A 127 -4.97 9.36 -14.17
C ASN A 127 -3.73 9.15 -13.29
N THR A 128 -2.61 9.77 -13.66
CA THR A 128 -1.30 9.59 -13.02
C THR A 128 -0.64 10.93 -12.71
N LEU A 129 -0.26 11.14 -11.45
CA LEU A 129 0.41 12.35 -10.96
C LEU A 129 1.73 11.97 -10.28
N GLU A 130 2.86 12.42 -10.85
CA GLU A 130 4.17 12.22 -10.25
C GLU A 130 4.67 13.50 -9.56
N LEU A 131 4.95 13.41 -8.27
CA LEU A 131 5.51 14.45 -7.41
C LEU A 131 6.76 13.96 -6.65
N PHE A 132 7.35 12.82 -7.05
CA PHE A 132 8.52 12.24 -6.41
C PHE A 132 9.81 13.07 -6.57
N ASP A 133 10.80 12.82 -5.71
CA ASP A 133 12.09 13.55 -5.68
C ASP A 133 11.89 15.08 -5.61
N ASN A 134 11.07 15.57 -4.66
CA ASN A 134 10.74 16.99 -4.49
C ASN A 134 11.13 17.50 -3.08
N ARG A 135 10.49 18.58 -2.61
CA ARG A 135 10.78 19.28 -1.34
C ARG A 135 9.51 19.50 -0.49
N LEU A 136 8.47 18.68 -0.68
CA LEU A 136 7.22 18.76 0.08
C LEU A 136 7.43 18.28 1.53
N THR A 137 7.13 19.14 2.51
CA THR A 137 7.19 18.80 3.95
C THR A 137 5.88 18.24 4.49
N THR A 138 4.77 18.46 3.77
CA THR A 138 3.43 17.97 4.12
C THR A 138 2.68 17.49 2.88
N ILE A 139 1.64 16.67 3.08
CA ILE A 139 0.76 16.21 2.00
C ILE A 139 -0.27 17.31 1.67
N PRO A 140 -0.33 17.83 0.43
CA PRO A 140 -1.21 18.94 0.07
C PRO A 140 -2.64 18.45 -0.20
N ASN A 141 -3.33 17.99 0.85
CA ASN A 141 -4.70 17.48 0.79
C ASN A 141 -5.70 18.44 0.10
N GLY A 142 -5.55 19.75 0.31
CA GLY A 142 -6.34 20.81 -0.34
C GLY A 142 -6.02 21.06 -1.83
N ALA A 143 -4.97 20.46 -2.38
CA ALA A 143 -4.69 20.50 -3.82
C ALA A 143 -5.37 19.37 -4.60
N PHE A 144 -5.67 18.23 -3.96
CA PHE A 144 -6.20 17.03 -4.61
C PHE A 144 -7.73 17.01 -4.81
N VAL A 145 -8.40 18.15 -4.69
CA VAL A 145 -9.86 18.23 -4.78
C VAL A 145 -10.34 18.04 -6.23
N TYR A 146 -11.45 17.32 -6.41
CA TYR A 146 -12.10 17.03 -7.70
C TYR A 146 -11.31 16.17 -8.71
N LEU A 147 -10.20 15.54 -8.32
CA LEU A 147 -9.41 14.63 -9.17
C LEU A 147 -10.02 13.22 -9.29
N SER A 148 -11.30 13.13 -9.68
CA SER A 148 -12.12 11.91 -9.62
C SER A 148 -11.72 10.76 -10.56
N LYS A 149 -10.73 10.97 -11.44
CA LYS A 149 -10.13 9.91 -12.29
C LYS A 149 -8.72 9.52 -11.89
N LEU A 150 -8.14 10.14 -10.85
CA LEU A 150 -6.78 9.86 -10.41
C LEU A 150 -6.69 8.45 -9.86
N LYS A 151 -5.79 7.64 -10.42
CA LYS A 151 -5.53 6.25 -10.02
C LYS A 151 -4.15 6.07 -9.43
N GLU A 152 -3.20 6.93 -9.77
CA GLU A 152 -1.79 6.75 -9.40
C GLU A 152 -1.20 8.08 -8.90
N LEU A 153 -0.66 8.06 -7.67
CA LEU A 153 -0.05 9.22 -7.02
C LEU A 153 1.32 8.80 -6.46
N TRP A 154 2.37 9.44 -6.97
CA TRP A 154 3.76 9.12 -6.62
C TRP A 154 4.37 10.28 -5.82
N LEU A 155 4.56 10.10 -4.52
CA LEU A 155 5.08 11.10 -3.57
C LEU A 155 6.43 10.72 -2.95
N ARG A 156 7.02 9.57 -3.34
CA ARG A 156 8.28 9.05 -2.78
C ARG A 156 9.45 10.04 -2.76
N ASN A 157 10.36 9.86 -1.80
CA ASN A 157 11.56 10.66 -1.59
C ASN A 157 11.27 12.17 -1.51
N ASN A 158 10.21 12.53 -0.76
CA ASN A 158 9.94 13.88 -0.29
C ASN A 158 10.26 14.00 1.22
N PRO A 159 10.63 15.19 1.72
CA PRO A 159 10.89 15.42 3.15
C PRO A 159 9.59 15.53 3.98
N ILE A 160 8.58 14.69 3.73
CA ILE A 160 7.28 14.73 4.41
C ILE A 160 7.45 14.34 5.88
N GLU A 161 6.95 15.17 6.79
CA GLU A 161 7.15 15.03 8.24
C GLU A 161 6.01 14.27 8.93
N SER A 162 4.78 14.32 8.37
CA SER A 162 3.61 13.59 8.89
C SER A 162 2.55 13.27 7.83
N ILE A 163 1.77 12.22 8.09
CA ILE A 163 0.55 11.87 7.34
C ILE A 163 -0.68 12.11 8.23
N PRO A 164 -1.43 13.21 8.04
CA PRO A 164 -2.59 13.55 8.87
C PRO A 164 -3.82 12.68 8.55
N SER A 165 -4.82 12.70 9.44
CA SER A 165 -6.08 11.99 9.23
C SER A 165 -6.79 12.46 7.95
N TYR A 166 -7.42 11.53 7.22
CA TYR A 166 -8.14 11.77 5.97
C TYR A 166 -7.31 12.41 4.84
N ALA A 167 -5.96 12.30 4.88
CA ALA A 167 -5.05 12.97 3.94
C ALA A 167 -5.42 12.79 2.45
N PHE A 168 -5.95 11.62 2.09
CA PHE A 168 -6.29 11.23 0.72
C PHE A 168 -7.80 11.02 0.47
N ASN A 169 -8.66 11.30 1.44
CA ASN A 169 -10.12 11.08 1.36
C ASN A 169 -10.78 11.81 0.16
N ARG A 170 -10.17 12.90 -0.34
CA ARG A 170 -10.66 13.63 -1.53
C ARG A 170 -10.40 12.92 -2.88
N ILE A 171 -9.65 11.81 -2.90
CA ILE A 171 -9.32 11.01 -4.10
C ILE A 171 -9.62 9.50 -3.93
N PRO A 172 -10.88 9.10 -3.63
CA PRO A 172 -11.25 7.69 -3.41
C PRO A 172 -11.21 6.82 -4.68
N SER A 173 -10.86 7.41 -5.84
CA SER A 173 -10.58 6.71 -7.10
C SER A 173 -9.19 6.07 -7.16
N LEU A 174 -8.30 6.43 -6.22
CA LEU A 174 -6.89 6.04 -6.23
C LEU A 174 -6.72 4.51 -6.13
N ARG A 175 -5.74 3.98 -6.86
CA ARG A 175 -5.40 2.54 -6.94
C ARG A 175 -3.94 2.26 -6.59
N ARG A 176 -3.02 3.18 -6.86
CA ARG A 176 -1.60 3.11 -6.49
C ARG A 176 -1.19 4.38 -5.75
N LEU A 177 -0.60 4.20 -4.58
CA LEU A 177 -0.06 5.28 -3.75
C LEU A 177 1.37 4.90 -3.36
N ASP A 178 2.33 5.70 -3.82
CA ASP A 178 3.74 5.55 -3.45
C ASP A 178 4.17 6.67 -2.49
N LEU A 179 4.43 6.26 -1.25
CA LEU A 179 4.90 7.06 -0.13
C LEU A 179 6.23 6.49 0.41
N GLY A 180 7.07 5.90 -0.45
CA GLY A 180 8.38 5.38 -0.06
C GLY A 180 9.45 6.47 0.14
N GLU A 181 10.57 6.11 0.79
CA GLU A 181 11.73 6.99 1.06
C GLU A 181 11.40 8.32 1.79
N LEU A 182 10.32 8.37 2.57
CA LEU A 182 9.96 9.54 3.40
C LEU A 182 10.82 9.60 4.66
N LYS A 183 12.13 9.85 4.48
CA LYS A 183 13.18 9.78 5.52
C LYS A 183 13.03 10.76 6.69
N ARG A 184 12.04 11.66 6.64
CA ARG A 184 11.67 12.60 7.72
C ARG A 184 10.32 12.29 8.38
N LEU A 185 9.65 11.21 7.96
CA LEU A 185 8.34 10.86 8.47
C LEU A 185 8.43 10.50 9.96
N SER A 186 7.69 11.25 10.78
CA SER A 186 7.70 11.14 12.25
C SER A 186 6.36 10.68 12.82
N TYR A 187 5.27 10.84 12.07
CA TYR A 187 3.91 10.50 12.50
C TYR A 187 3.01 10.08 11.34
N ILE A 188 2.27 8.98 11.53
CA ILE A 188 1.13 8.59 10.69
C ILE A 188 -0.10 8.56 11.60
N SER A 189 -1.19 9.16 11.17
CA SER A 189 -2.46 9.11 11.92
C SER A 189 -3.21 7.80 11.70
N GLU A 190 -3.90 7.32 12.73
CA GLU A 190 -4.82 6.16 12.64
C GLU A 190 -5.85 6.27 11.51
N GLY A 191 -6.28 7.50 11.19
CA GLY A 191 -7.20 7.79 10.08
C GLY A 191 -6.50 8.23 8.78
N ALA A 192 -5.19 8.03 8.63
CA ALA A 192 -4.41 8.56 7.50
C ALA A 192 -4.90 8.11 6.12
N PHE A 193 -5.20 6.82 5.99
CA PHE A 193 -5.59 6.17 4.74
C PHE A 193 -7.12 6.09 4.55
N GLU A 194 -7.88 6.79 5.39
CA GLU A 194 -9.34 6.71 5.42
C GLU A 194 -9.99 7.22 4.11
N GLY A 195 -10.95 6.46 3.60
CA GLY A 195 -11.58 6.68 2.30
C GLY A 195 -10.87 6.04 1.08
N LEU A 196 -9.69 5.45 1.22
CA LEU A 196 -8.94 4.80 0.13
C LEU A 196 -9.42 3.37 -0.22
N SER A 197 -10.72 3.12 -0.18
CA SER A 197 -11.33 1.77 -0.33
C SER A 197 -11.22 1.14 -1.74
N ASN A 198 -10.50 1.77 -2.67
CA ASN A 198 -10.17 1.24 -4.00
C ASN A 198 -8.65 1.10 -4.24
N LEU A 199 -7.83 1.40 -3.23
CA LEU A 199 -6.38 1.26 -3.30
C LEU A 199 -6.00 -0.22 -3.41
N ARG A 200 -5.03 -0.51 -4.26
CA ARG A 200 -4.52 -1.84 -4.60
C ARG A 200 -3.02 -1.99 -4.35
N TYR A 201 -2.25 -0.92 -4.54
CA TYR A 201 -0.82 -0.86 -4.26
C TYR A 201 -0.53 0.27 -3.27
N LEU A 202 0.16 -0.05 -2.18
CA LEU A 202 0.70 0.91 -1.23
C LEU A 202 2.18 0.64 -1.00
N ASN A 203 3.01 1.67 -1.18
CA ASN A 203 4.43 1.64 -0.83
C ASN A 203 4.69 2.58 0.36
N LEU A 204 5.24 2.03 1.44
CA LEU A 204 5.73 2.70 2.64
C LEU A 204 7.17 2.25 2.98
N ALA A 205 7.94 1.82 1.97
CA ALA A 205 9.30 1.35 2.14
C ALA A 205 10.29 2.49 2.43
N MET A 206 11.33 2.24 3.22
CA MET A 206 12.37 3.22 3.58
C MET A 206 11.84 4.49 4.27
N CYS A 207 10.78 4.34 5.07
CA CYS A 207 10.12 5.42 5.82
C CYS A 207 10.43 5.39 7.32
N ASN A 208 11.46 4.62 7.72
CA ASN A 208 11.95 4.48 9.10
C ASN A 208 10.88 4.04 10.13
N LEU A 209 9.81 3.37 9.67
CA LEU A 209 8.66 2.98 10.50
C LEU A 209 9.06 1.96 11.56
N ARG A 210 8.67 2.18 12.82
CA ARG A 210 8.90 1.25 13.94
C ARG A 210 7.78 0.23 14.13
N GLU A 211 6.59 0.58 13.65
CA GLU A 211 5.37 -0.22 13.71
C GLU A 211 4.60 -0.06 12.40
N ILE A 212 3.68 -0.98 12.13
CA ILE A 212 2.82 -0.95 10.95
C ILE A 212 1.61 -0.07 11.28
N PRO A 213 1.33 1.01 10.51
CA PRO A 213 0.21 1.90 10.79
C PRO A 213 -1.14 1.22 10.55
N ASN A 214 -2.24 1.83 10.97
CA ASN A 214 -3.58 1.29 10.68
C ASN A 214 -3.84 1.20 9.14
N LEU A 215 -3.89 -0.03 8.63
CA LEU A 215 -4.22 -0.34 7.23
C LEU A 215 -5.65 -0.87 7.05
N THR A 216 -6.46 -0.98 8.11
CA THR A 216 -7.82 -1.56 8.04
C THR A 216 -8.77 -0.91 7.01
N PRO A 217 -8.68 0.39 6.63
CA PRO A 217 -9.53 0.95 5.57
C PRO A 217 -9.22 0.45 4.16
N LEU A 218 -8.07 -0.19 3.95
CA LEU A 218 -7.53 -0.59 2.64
C LEU A 218 -8.05 -1.96 2.19
N VAL A 219 -9.36 -2.15 2.28
CA VAL A 219 -10.07 -3.44 2.05
C VAL A 219 -9.93 -4.05 0.65
N LYS A 220 -9.24 -3.40 -0.30
CA LYS A 220 -8.95 -3.92 -1.65
C LYS A 220 -7.45 -3.92 -1.99
N LEU A 221 -6.57 -3.84 -0.99
CA LEU A 221 -5.13 -3.84 -1.18
C LEU A 221 -4.68 -5.20 -1.73
N ASP A 222 -4.09 -5.21 -2.92
CA ASP A 222 -3.52 -6.40 -3.59
C ASP A 222 -2.02 -6.55 -3.22
N GLU A 223 -1.30 -5.45 -3.08
CA GLU A 223 0.16 -5.37 -2.94
C GLU A 223 0.59 -4.32 -1.89
N LEU A 224 1.49 -4.71 -0.98
CA LEU A 224 2.00 -3.86 0.11
C LEU A 224 3.52 -3.97 0.25
N ASP A 225 4.23 -2.83 0.15
CA ASP A 225 5.66 -2.73 0.42
C ASP A 225 5.94 -1.96 1.73
N LEU A 226 6.62 -2.64 2.66
CA LEU A 226 7.06 -2.16 3.97
C LEU A 226 8.58 -2.37 4.16
N SER A 227 9.33 -2.60 3.08
CA SER A 227 10.77 -2.88 3.07
C SER A 227 11.62 -1.73 3.61
N GLY A 228 12.78 -2.01 4.20
CA GLY A 228 13.75 -1.00 4.65
C GLY A 228 13.27 -0.13 5.82
N ASN A 229 12.38 -0.67 6.67
CA ASN A 229 11.88 -0.01 7.88
C ASN A 229 12.56 -0.58 9.15
N HIS A 230 12.07 -0.22 10.35
CA HIS A 230 12.58 -0.64 11.66
C HIS A 230 11.53 -1.48 12.42
N LEU A 231 10.86 -2.40 11.72
CA LEU A 231 9.76 -3.22 12.22
C LEU A 231 10.30 -4.40 13.05
N THR A 232 10.70 -4.15 14.31
CA THR A 232 11.39 -5.16 15.14
C THR A 232 10.57 -6.43 15.41
N ALA A 233 9.24 -6.31 15.49
CA ALA A 233 8.31 -7.40 15.74
C ALA A 233 7.03 -7.27 14.89
N ILE A 234 6.48 -8.39 14.44
CA ILE A 234 5.24 -8.47 13.66
C ILE A 234 4.14 -9.17 14.47
N ARG A 235 2.92 -8.60 14.51
CA ARG A 235 1.79 -9.05 15.36
C ARG A 235 0.53 -9.37 14.54
N PRO A 236 -0.41 -10.20 15.03
CA PRO A 236 -1.61 -10.58 14.27
C PRO A 236 -2.54 -9.41 13.89
N GLY A 237 -2.61 -8.38 14.73
CA GLY A 237 -3.38 -7.17 14.46
C GLY A 237 -2.79 -6.29 13.35
N SER A 238 -1.48 -6.39 13.08
CA SER A 238 -0.76 -5.49 12.15
C SER A 238 -1.24 -5.56 10.70
N PHE A 239 -1.92 -6.64 10.31
CA PHE A 239 -2.48 -6.83 8.96
C PHE A 239 -3.99 -7.11 8.97
N GLN A 240 -4.68 -6.72 10.04
CA GLN A 240 -6.13 -6.93 10.19
C GLN A 240 -6.90 -6.26 9.04
N GLY A 241 -7.89 -6.97 8.49
CA GLY A 241 -8.73 -6.50 7.38
C GLY A 241 -8.14 -6.67 5.97
N LEU A 242 -6.85 -6.98 5.82
CA LEU A 242 -6.18 -7.11 4.52
C LEU A 242 -6.42 -8.47 3.83
N MET A 243 -7.66 -8.96 3.85
CA MET A 243 -8.05 -10.30 3.38
C MET A 243 -7.77 -10.55 1.89
N HIS A 244 -7.68 -9.49 1.09
CA HIS A 244 -7.40 -9.53 -0.35
C HIS A 244 -5.91 -9.41 -0.72
N LEU A 245 -5.01 -9.19 0.24
CA LEU A 245 -3.59 -8.96 -0.02
C LEU A 245 -2.93 -10.20 -0.63
N GLN A 246 -2.30 -10.03 -1.78
CA GLN A 246 -1.62 -11.09 -2.54
C GLN A 246 -0.10 -11.03 -2.38
N LYS A 247 0.48 -9.83 -2.21
CA LYS A 247 1.93 -9.64 -2.08
C LYS A 247 2.28 -8.76 -0.88
N LEU A 248 3.24 -9.23 -0.08
CA LEU A 248 3.73 -8.54 1.11
C LEU A 248 5.26 -8.56 1.14
N TRP A 249 5.87 -7.39 0.96
CA TRP A 249 7.32 -7.21 0.99
C TRP A 249 7.76 -6.49 2.27
N MET A 250 8.65 -7.12 3.03
CA MET A 250 9.26 -6.58 4.26
C MET A 250 10.79 -6.83 4.22
N ILE A 251 11.42 -6.51 3.10
CA ILE A 251 12.85 -6.79 2.85
C ILE A 251 13.67 -5.82 3.71
N GLN A 252 14.64 -6.33 4.46
CA GLN A 252 15.55 -5.50 5.27
C GLN A 252 14.83 -4.58 6.30
N SER A 253 13.66 -5.01 6.80
CA SER A 253 12.86 -4.24 7.77
C SER A 253 13.24 -4.49 9.25
N GLN A 254 14.41 -5.08 9.50
CA GLN A 254 15.00 -5.36 10.82
C GLN A 254 14.16 -6.25 11.74
N ILE A 255 13.27 -7.08 11.18
CA ILE A 255 12.41 -7.99 11.95
C ILE A 255 13.27 -9.01 12.71
N GLN A 256 13.05 -9.12 14.02
CA GLN A 256 13.72 -10.11 14.89
C GLN A 256 12.77 -11.25 15.27
N VAL A 257 11.48 -10.95 15.44
CA VAL A 257 10.45 -11.91 15.85
C VAL A 257 9.15 -11.69 15.06
N ILE A 258 8.47 -12.79 14.74
CA ILE A 258 7.11 -12.80 14.24
C ILE A 258 6.28 -13.57 15.27
N GLU A 259 5.19 -12.98 15.75
CA GLU A 259 4.36 -13.58 16.80
C GLU A 259 3.49 -14.74 16.24
N ARG A 260 2.97 -15.59 17.14
CA ARG A 260 2.03 -16.67 16.79
C ARG A 260 0.85 -16.10 15.99
N ASN A 261 0.43 -16.79 14.94
CA ASN A 261 -0.72 -16.42 14.10
C ASN A 261 -0.63 -15.03 13.43
N ALA A 262 0.58 -14.46 13.24
CA ALA A 262 0.76 -13.09 12.76
C ALA A 262 0.22 -12.82 11.33
N PHE A 263 0.01 -13.87 10.52
CA PHE A 263 -0.41 -13.75 9.12
C PHE A 263 -1.78 -14.38 8.81
N ASP A 264 -2.48 -14.99 9.77
CA ASP A 264 -3.72 -15.76 9.54
C ASP A 264 -4.85 -14.97 8.86
N ASN A 265 -4.84 -13.64 9.00
CA ASN A 265 -5.78 -12.73 8.34
C ASN A 265 -5.56 -12.59 6.81
N LEU A 266 -4.38 -12.97 6.30
CA LEU A 266 -3.93 -12.77 4.92
C LEU A 266 -4.30 -13.94 4.01
N GLN A 267 -5.59 -14.30 3.97
CA GLN A 267 -6.09 -15.52 3.33
C GLN A 267 -5.85 -15.59 1.80
N SER A 268 -5.62 -14.45 1.14
CA SER A 268 -5.31 -14.37 -0.29
C SER A 268 -3.80 -14.29 -0.61
N LEU A 269 -2.91 -14.45 0.36
CA LEU A 269 -1.47 -14.18 0.19
C LEU A 269 -0.77 -15.24 -0.66
N VAL A 270 -0.12 -14.78 -1.73
CA VAL A 270 0.57 -15.59 -2.74
C VAL A 270 2.09 -15.45 -2.63
N GLU A 271 2.58 -14.23 -2.37
CA GLU A 271 4.01 -13.89 -2.29
C GLU A 271 4.34 -13.15 -0.98
N ILE A 272 5.24 -13.72 -0.17
CA ILE A 272 5.77 -13.07 1.03
C ILE A 272 7.30 -12.97 0.97
N ASN A 273 7.83 -11.78 1.26
CA ASN A 273 9.28 -11.54 1.26
C ASN A 273 9.77 -11.01 2.61
N LEU A 274 10.50 -11.86 3.33
CA LEU A 274 11.10 -11.62 4.64
C LEU A 274 12.64 -11.60 4.57
N ALA A 275 13.22 -11.42 3.38
CA ALA A 275 14.65 -11.44 3.17
C ALA A 275 15.41 -10.31 3.89
N HIS A 276 16.69 -10.56 4.22
CA HIS A 276 17.59 -9.57 4.83
C HIS A 276 17.14 -9.04 6.21
N ASN A 277 16.34 -9.81 6.95
CA ASN A 277 15.95 -9.51 8.32
C ASN A 277 16.86 -10.23 9.33
N ASN A 278 16.53 -10.13 10.62
CA ASN A 278 17.27 -10.76 11.72
C ASN A 278 16.48 -11.93 12.34
N LEU A 279 15.69 -12.64 11.52
CA LEU A 279 14.89 -13.79 11.96
C LEU A 279 15.79 -14.99 12.28
N THR A 280 15.67 -15.52 13.49
CA THR A 280 16.36 -16.76 13.89
C THR A 280 15.46 -17.98 13.75
N LEU A 281 14.17 -17.86 14.07
CA LEU A 281 13.16 -18.92 14.06
C LEU A 281 11.79 -18.33 13.67
N LEU A 282 10.83 -19.19 13.33
CA LEU A 282 9.43 -18.83 13.04
C LEU A 282 8.49 -19.71 13.89
N PRO A 283 7.37 -19.16 14.41
CA PRO A 283 6.33 -19.94 15.06
C PRO A 283 5.83 -21.12 14.22
N HIS A 284 5.49 -22.21 14.89
CA HIS A 284 4.92 -23.41 14.29
C HIS A 284 3.66 -23.10 13.47
N ASP A 285 3.50 -23.79 12.33
CA ASP A 285 2.37 -23.66 11.40
C ASP A 285 2.10 -22.24 10.83
N LEU A 286 3.01 -21.28 10.97
CA LEU A 286 2.81 -19.87 10.54
C LEU A 286 2.38 -19.71 9.07
N PHE A 287 2.78 -20.63 8.19
CA PHE A 287 2.42 -20.63 6.77
C PHE A 287 1.38 -21.69 6.38
N THR A 288 0.96 -22.55 7.31
CA THR A 288 -0.02 -23.61 7.10
C THR A 288 -1.44 -23.12 6.76
N PRO A 289 -1.96 -21.98 7.29
CA PRO A 289 -3.25 -21.45 6.84
C PRO A 289 -3.20 -20.68 5.50
N LEU A 290 -2.00 -20.47 4.93
CA LEU A 290 -1.79 -19.60 3.76
C LEU A 290 -1.62 -20.41 2.47
N ARG A 291 -1.98 -19.80 1.33
CA ARG A 291 -1.83 -20.39 -0.02
C ARG A 291 -0.66 -19.77 -0.78
N LEU A 292 0.49 -19.68 -0.11
CA LEU A 292 1.71 -19.11 -0.67
C LEU A 292 2.24 -19.96 -1.84
N GLU A 293 2.45 -19.32 -2.99
CA GLU A 293 3.25 -19.87 -4.11
C GLU A 293 4.72 -19.45 -4.01
N ARG A 294 5.01 -18.35 -3.29
CA ARG A 294 6.32 -17.70 -3.30
C ARG A 294 6.70 -17.19 -1.92
N ILE A 295 7.92 -17.51 -1.52
CA ILE A 295 8.43 -17.18 -0.20
C ILE A 295 9.94 -16.91 -0.27
N HIS A 296 10.37 -15.80 0.33
CA HIS A 296 11.77 -15.39 0.36
C HIS A 296 12.25 -15.26 1.80
N LEU A 297 13.12 -16.18 2.23
CA LEU A 297 13.66 -16.29 3.60
C LEU A 297 15.19 -16.15 3.67
N HIS A 298 15.86 -15.94 2.52
CA HIS A 298 17.32 -15.86 2.44
C HIS A 298 17.88 -14.63 3.19
N HIS A 299 19.15 -14.70 3.58
CA HIS A 299 19.82 -13.65 4.37
C HIS A 299 19.12 -13.33 5.70
N ASN A 300 18.78 -14.38 6.45
CA ASN A 300 18.36 -14.32 7.86
C ASN A 300 19.25 -15.26 8.69
N PRO A 301 19.55 -14.96 9.97
CA PRO A 301 20.41 -15.77 10.83
C PRO A 301 19.70 -17.02 11.40
N TRP A 302 19.18 -17.89 10.53
CA TRP A 302 18.37 -19.06 10.92
C TRP A 302 19.08 -19.99 11.91
N ASN A 303 18.41 -20.30 13.02
CA ASN A 303 18.85 -21.27 14.02
C ASN A 303 18.18 -22.62 13.78
N CYS A 304 18.92 -23.55 13.16
CA CYS A 304 18.38 -24.85 12.79
C CYS A 304 18.40 -25.81 14.00
N ASN A 305 17.29 -25.83 14.74
CA ASN A 305 16.98 -26.78 15.81
C ASN A 305 15.65 -27.51 15.49
N CYS A 306 15.06 -28.22 16.47
CA CYS A 306 13.76 -28.88 16.32
C CYS A 306 12.61 -27.96 15.83
N ASP A 307 12.64 -26.66 16.17
CA ASP A 307 11.59 -25.71 15.79
C ASP A 307 11.65 -25.34 14.30
N ILE A 308 12.76 -25.60 13.58
CA ILE A 308 12.86 -25.36 12.12
C ILE A 308 12.25 -26.51 11.29
N LEU A 309 11.95 -27.67 11.89
CA LEU A 309 11.58 -28.88 11.14
C LEU A 309 10.28 -28.73 10.35
N TRP A 310 9.26 -28.08 10.93
CA TRP A 310 8.00 -27.80 10.23
C TRP A 310 8.24 -26.97 8.96
N LEU A 311 9.17 -26.00 9.03
CA LEU A 311 9.54 -25.13 7.92
C LEU A 311 10.35 -25.88 6.86
N SER A 312 11.24 -26.80 7.25
CA SER A 312 11.91 -27.71 6.30
C SER A 312 10.90 -28.51 5.49
N TRP A 313 9.94 -29.15 6.16
CA TRP A 313 8.93 -29.97 5.52
C TRP A 313 7.98 -29.14 4.65
N TRP A 314 7.56 -27.97 5.13
CA TRP A 314 6.76 -27.02 4.35
C TRP A 314 7.49 -26.55 3.09
N ILE A 315 8.79 -26.23 3.17
CA ILE A 315 9.62 -25.88 2.01
C ILE A 315 9.72 -27.07 1.04
N LYS A 316 9.91 -28.28 1.56
CA LYS A 316 10.09 -29.51 0.75
C LYS A 316 8.82 -29.95 0.01
N ASP A 317 7.64 -29.68 0.57
CA ASP A 317 6.34 -30.11 0.03
C ASP A 317 5.57 -29.00 -0.71
N LYS A 318 5.71 -27.72 -0.30
CA LYS A 318 4.93 -26.60 -0.86
C LYS A 318 5.72 -25.56 -1.64
N ALA A 319 7.02 -25.36 -1.37
CA ALA A 319 7.76 -24.32 -2.07
C ALA A 319 8.20 -24.78 -3.48
N PRO A 320 7.93 -24.00 -4.54
CA PRO A 320 8.50 -24.27 -5.85
C PRO A 320 10.02 -24.23 -5.81
N SER A 321 10.66 -25.12 -6.57
CA SER A 321 12.12 -25.29 -6.65
C SER A 321 12.92 -24.02 -6.94
N ASN A 322 12.26 -22.99 -7.49
CA ASN A 322 12.89 -21.79 -8.01
C ASN A 322 12.73 -20.57 -7.08
N THR A 323 11.90 -20.60 -6.03
CA THR A 323 11.57 -19.42 -5.20
C THR A 323 12.12 -19.46 -3.78
N ALA A 324 12.02 -20.58 -3.05
CA ALA A 324 12.54 -20.68 -1.67
C ALA A 324 14.09 -20.82 -1.58
N CYS A 325 14.80 -20.75 -2.70
CA CYS A 325 16.22 -21.04 -2.77
C CYS A 325 17.07 -20.16 -1.82
N CYS A 326 18.16 -20.75 -1.31
CA CYS A 326 19.16 -20.10 -0.46
C CYS A 326 18.74 -19.69 0.98
N ALA A 327 17.60 -20.14 1.51
CA ALA A 327 17.35 -20.13 2.96
C ALA A 327 18.29 -21.13 3.66
N ARG A 328 19.30 -20.65 4.42
CA ARG A 328 20.38 -21.47 4.98
C ARG A 328 20.57 -21.26 6.48
N CYS A 329 20.97 -22.32 7.19
CA CYS A 329 21.29 -22.28 8.62
C CYS A 329 22.49 -21.36 8.92
N HIS A 330 22.39 -20.58 10.00
CA HIS A 330 23.49 -19.82 10.60
C HIS A 330 24.05 -20.51 11.84
N THR A 331 23.17 -21.07 12.69
CA THR A 331 23.50 -21.93 13.83
C THR A 331 22.70 -23.23 13.76
N PRO A 332 23.10 -24.31 14.48
CA PRO A 332 24.38 -24.48 15.17
C PRO A 332 25.56 -24.57 14.17
N PRO A 333 26.83 -24.42 14.61
CA PRO A 333 27.99 -24.45 13.72
C PRO A 333 28.11 -25.72 12.85
N SER A 334 27.62 -26.86 13.34
CA SER A 334 27.59 -28.15 12.62
C SER A 334 26.63 -28.19 11.41
N LEU A 335 25.62 -27.32 11.38
CA LEU A 335 24.66 -27.20 10.28
C LEU A 335 24.83 -25.91 9.46
N LYS A 336 25.72 -25.01 9.88
CA LYS A 336 25.93 -23.69 9.26
C LYS A 336 26.19 -23.81 7.75
N GLY A 337 25.41 -23.08 6.95
CA GLY A 337 25.47 -23.09 5.49
C GLY A 337 24.59 -24.12 4.79
N ARG A 338 24.07 -25.15 5.49
CA ARG A 338 23.12 -26.11 4.91
C ARG A 338 21.80 -25.43 4.56
N TYR A 339 21.12 -25.92 3.51
CA TYR A 339 19.80 -25.45 3.11
C TYR A 339 18.71 -26.00 4.03
N ILE A 340 17.71 -25.18 4.37
CA ILE A 340 16.70 -25.57 5.37
C ILE A 340 15.81 -26.71 4.88
N GLY A 341 15.41 -26.74 3.60
CA GLY A 341 14.57 -27.81 3.03
C GLY A 341 15.26 -29.17 2.84
N GLU A 342 16.55 -29.28 3.17
CA GLU A 342 17.30 -30.54 3.21
C GLU A 342 17.34 -31.17 4.61
N LEU A 343 16.84 -30.47 5.65
CA LEU A 343 16.89 -30.95 7.03
C LEU A 343 15.79 -31.97 7.30
N ASP A 344 16.18 -33.11 7.89
CA ASP A 344 15.24 -34.11 8.40
C ASP A 344 15.38 -34.31 9.92
N LEU A 345 14.57 -35.21 10.47
CA LEU A 345 14.58 -35.52 11.91
C LEU A 345 15.88 -36.21 12.37
N ASN A 346 16.65 -36.85 11.48
CA ASN A 346 17.84 -37.62 11.85
C ASN A 346 18.99 -36.73 12.34
N TYR A 347 18.97 -35.43 12.04
CA TYR A 347 19.90 -34.44 12.58
C TYR A 347 19.58 -33.98 14.01
N PHE A 348 18.44 -34.38 14.60
CA PHE A 348 17.94 -33.80 15.85
C PHE A 348 17.27 -34.81 16.80
N THR A 349 17.49 -34.65 18.11
CA THR A 349 16.73 -35.36 19.16
C THR A 349 15.62 -34.45 19.69
N CYS A 350 14.41 -34.64 19.18
CA CYS A 350 13.26 -33.76 19.46
C CYS A 350 12.15 -34.48 20.25
N TYR A 351 11.37 -33.70 21.02
CA TYR A 351 10.31 -34.21 21.90
C TYR A 351 9.00 -33.42 21.72
N ALA A 352 7.89 -34.00 22.18
CA ALA A 352 6.59 -33.33 22.26
C ALA A 352 6.65 -32.08 23.16
N PRO A 353 5.77 -31.08 22.96
CA PRO A 353 5.88 -29.80 23.65
C PRO A 353 5.49 -29.92 25.13
N VAL A 354 6.20 -29.22 26.01
CA VAL A 354 5.92 -29.23 27.45
C VAL A 354 5.12 -27.97 27.82
N ILE A 355 4.04 -28.16 28.56
CA ILE A 355 3.27 -27.07 29.19
C ILE A 355 3.91 -26.82 30.58
N VAL A 356 4.44 -25.62 30.80
CA VAL A 356 5.20 -25.22 32.00
C VAL A 356 4.28 -24.63 33.07
N GLU A 357 3.36 -23.75 32.67
CA GLU A 357 2.25 -23.29 33.50
C GLU A 357 0.95 -23.82 32.87
N PRO A 358 0.41 -24.97 33.30
CA PRO A 358 -0.90 -25.45 32.88
C PRO A 358 -2.01 -24.59 33.51
N PRO A 359 -3.22 -24.56 32.92
CA PRO A 359 -4.36 -23.88 33.52
C PRO A 359 -4.84 -24.60 34.77
N ALA A 360 -5.40 -23.83 35.70
CA ALA A 360 -6.06 -24.33 36.91
C ALA A 360 -7.55 -23.97 36.87
N ASP A 361 -8.40 -24.73 37.57
CA ASP A 361 -9.82 -24.42 37.71
C ASP A 361 -10.02 -23.06 38.39
N LEU A 362 -10.98 -22.27 37.90
CA LEU A 362 -11.15 -20.88 38.30
C LEU A 362 -12.61 -20.53 38.57
N ASN A 363 -12.90 -20.06 39.79
CA ASN A 363 -14.21 -19.53 40.19
C ASN A 363 -14.20 -18.00 40.07
N VAL A 364 -15.13 -17.42 39.31
CA VAL A 364 -15.17 -15.97 39.00
C VAL A 364 -16.62 -15.47 39.09
N THR A 365 -16.84 -14.26 39.65
CA THR A 365 -18.17 -13.63 39.59
C THR A 365 -18.41 -12.96 38.24
N GLU A 366 -19.63 -13.04 37.72
CA GLU A 366 -20.02 -12.39 36.46
C GLU A 366 -19.62 -10.91 36.43
N GLY A 367 -19.04 -10.50 35.31
CA GLY A 367 -18.61 -9.12 35.08
C GLY A 367 -17.17 -8.80 35.45
N MET A 368 -16.46 -9.67 36.18
CA MET A 368 -15.01 -9.56 36.36
C MET A 368 -14.23 -10.00 35.11
N ALA A 369 -12.94 -9.67 35.09
CA ALA A 369 -11.98 -10.23 34.14
C ALA A 369 -11.39 -11.55 34.68
N ALA A 370 -10.90 -12.41 33.79
CA ALA A 370 -10.31 -13.70 34.14
C ALA A 370 -9.17 -14.10 33.20
N GLU A 371 -8.20 -14.86 33.72
CA GLU A 371 -7.05 -15.36 32.95
C GLU A 371 -6.82 -16.85 33.21
N MET A 372 -6.87 -17.67 32.16
CA MET A 372 -6.49 -19.08 32.22
C MET A 372 -5.12 -19.26 31.56
N LYS A 373 -4.09 -19.46 32.39
CA LYS A 373 -2.69 -19.56 31.95
C LYS A 373 -2.44 -20.82 31.13
N CYS A 374 -1.64 -20.72 30.06
CA CYS A 374 -1.09 -21.87 29.36
C CYS A 374 0.28 -21.53 28.74
N ARG A 375 1.34 -21.48 29.56
CA ARG A 375 2.69 -21.24 29.04
C ARG A 375 3.29 -22.53 28.51
N ALA A 376 3.66 -22.55 27.24
CA ALA A 376 4.51 -23.58 26.65
C ALA A 376 6.00 -23.34 26.96
N SER A 377 6.82 -24.38 26.87
CA SER A 377 8.27 -24.34 27.11
C SER A 377 9.06 -23.52 26.08
N THR A 378 8.45 -23.16 24.95
CA THR A 378 8.99 -22.21 23.96
C THR A 378 7.86 -21.35 23.41
N SER A 379 8.16 -20.08 23.08
CA SER A 379 7.21 -19.17 22.44
C SER A 379 6.86 -19.59 21.00
N LEU A 380 7.64 -20.50 20.41
CA LEU A 380 7.50 -20.92 19.01
C LEU A 380 6.46 -22.02 18.79
N THR A 381 6.03 -22.74 19.82
CA THR A 381 4.90 -23.69 19.70
C THR A 381 3.63 -22.96 19.28
N SER A 382 2.82 -23.58 18.44
CA SER A 382 1.44 -23.15 18.25
C SER A 382 0.65 -23.44 19.54
N VAL A 383 -0.17 -22.47 19.97
CA VAL A 383 -1.06 -22.59 21.13
C VAL A 383 -2.47 -22.25 20.69
N SER A 384 -3.42 -23.12 21.02
CA SER A 384 -4.82 -22.99 20.66
C SER A 384 -5.70 -23.41 21.83
N TRP A 385 -6.86 -22.79 21.96
CA TRP A 385 -7.82 -23.03 23.04
C TRP A 385 -9.11 -23.57 22.48
N ILE A 386 -9.52 -24.74 22.97
CA ILE A 386 -10.82 -25.37 22.67
C ILE A 386 -11.79 -24.92 23.76
N THR A 387 -12.84 -24.20 23.36
CA THR A 387 -13.90 -23.75 24.28
C THR A 387 -14.89 -24.88 24.61
N PRO A 388 -15.73 -24.74 25.66
CA PRO A 388 -16.76 -25.73 25.99
C PRO A 388 -17.70 -26.08 24.82
N ASN A 389 -17.94 -25.11 23.93
CA ASN A 389 -18.76 -25.25 22.71
C ASN A 389 -18.00 -25.90 21.53
N GLY A 390 -16.80 -26.45 21.75
CA GLY A 390 -15.95 -27.06 20.72
C GLY A 390 -15.30 -26.09 19.73
N SER A 391 -15.50 -24.78 19.88
CA SER A 391 -14.88 -23.79 18.97
C SER A 391 -13.41 -23.56 19.34
N VAL A 392 -12.52 -23.54 18.35
CA VAL A 392 -11.09 -23.31 18.55
C VAL A 392 -10.77 -21.81 18.49
N MET A 393 -9.87 -21.34 19.34
CA MET A 393 -9.37 -19.97 19.41
C MET A 393 -7.83 -19.96 19.36
N THR A 394 -7.25 -18.98 18.65
CA THR A 394 -5.80 -18.80 18.47
C THR A 394 -5.39 -17.35 18.77
N HIS A 395 -4.10 -17.06 18.80
CA HIS A 395 -3.57 -15.70 19.03
C HIS A 395 -4.00 -14.69 17.93
N GLY A 396 -4.36 -15.17 16.74
CA GLY A 396 -4.87 -14.35 15.63
C GLY A 396 -6.39 -14.17 15.61
N ALA A 397 -7.13 -14.87 16.47
CA ALA A 397 -8.59 -14.86 16.45
C ALA A 397 -9.17 -13.59 17.09
N TYR A 398 -9.50 -12.58 16.26
CA TYR A 398 -10.08 -11.32 16.74
C TYR A 398 -11.48 -11.52 17.36
N ARG A 399 -11.54 -11.59 18.70
CA ARG A 399 -12.77 -11.59 19.51
C ARG A 399 -12.62 -10.57 20.63
N VAL A 400 -13.59 -9.64 20.73
CA VAL A 400 -13.49 -8.43 21.58
C VAL A 400 -13.53 -8.74 23.09
N ARG A 401 -14.11 -9.87 23.50
CA ARG A 401 -14.36 -10.22 24.91
C ARG A 401 -13.45 -11.32 25.47
N ILE A 402 -12.97 -12.22 24.61
CA ILE A 402 -12.13 -13.36 24.97
C ILE A 402 -11.03 -13.45 23.92
N ALA A 403 -9.76 -13.40 24.33
CA ALA A 403 -8.60 -13.42 23.44
C ALA A 403 -7.50 -14.34 24.00
N VAL A 404 -6.73 -14.97 23.11
CA VAL A 404 -5.49 -15.65 23.49
C VAL A 404 -4.37 -14.61 23.46
N LEU A 405 -3.51 -14.58 24.48
CA LEU A 405 -2.33 -13.71 24.57
C LEU A 405 -1.09 -14.37 23.97
N SER A 406 -0.05 -13.59 23.71
CA SER A 406 1.17 -14.05 23.01
C SER A 406 1.93 -15.16 23.77
N ASP A 407 1.84 -15.19 25.10
CA ASP A 407 2.41 -16.26 25.94
C ASP A 407 1.63 -17.59 25.85
N GLY A 408 0.34 -17.54 25.48
CA GLY A 408 -0.59 -18.66 25.40
C GLY A 408 -1.77 -18.58 26.38
N THR A 409 -1.80 -17.60 27.27
CA THR A 409 -2.87 -17.38 28.27
C THR A 409 -4.19 -16.98 27.59
N LEU A 410 -5.32 -17.55 28.01
CA LEU A 410 -6.66 -17.13 27.58
C LEU A 410 -7.19 -16.04 28.52
N ASN A 411 -7.40 -14.84 28.00
CA ASN A 411 -7.84 -13.66 28.74
C ASN A 411 -9.30 -13.33 28.40
N PHE A 412 -10.11 -13.09 29.43
CA PHE A 412 -11.49 -12.64 29.36
C PHE A 412 -11.58 -11.21 29.91
N THR A 413 -11.94 -10.23 29.07
CA THR A 413 -12.09 -8.83 29.50
C THR A 413 -13.36 -8.59 30.32
N LYS A 414 -14.39 -9.42 30.10
CA LYS A 414 -15.59 -9.52 30.93
C LYS A 414 -16.18 -10.92 30.81
N VAL A 415 -16.25 -11.66 31.90
CA VAL A 415 -16.84 -13.01 31.98
C VAL A 415 -18.37 -12.91 32.13
N THR A 416 -19.12 -13.82 31.52
CA THR A 416 -20.57 -14.00 31.71
C THR A 416 -20.90 -15.43 32.14
N VAL A 417 -22.08 -15.67 32.72
CA VAL A 417 -22.47 -17.03 33.19
C VAL A 417 -22.40 -18.09 32.08
N GLN A 418 -22.62 -17.69 30.83
CA GLN A 418 -22.53 -18.53 29.63
C GLN A 418 -21.11 -18.98 29.25
N ASP A 419 -20.06 -18.42 29.85
CA ASP A 419 -18.68 -18.88 29.68
C ASP A 419 -18.36 -20.11 30.54
N THR A 420 -19.25 -20.53 31.44
CA THR A 420 -19.02 -21.68 32.34
C THR A 420 -18.78 -22.97 31.56
N GLY A 421 -17.69 -23.67 31.87
CA GLY A 421 -17.40 -25.00 31.31
C GLY A 421 -15.92 -25.36 31.26
N LEU A 422 -15.64 -26.50 30.63
CA LEU A 422 -14.29 -27.04 30.44
C LEU A 422 -13.59 -26.37 29.23
N TYR A 423 -12.47 -25.69 29.49
CA TYR A 423 -11.58 -25.18 28.45
C TYR A 423 -10.35 -26.07 28.35
N THR A 424 -9.92 -26.38 27.13
CA THR A 424 -8.70 -27.17 26.88
C THR A 424 -7.69 -26.36 26.08
N CYS A 425 -6.53 -26.11 26.69
CA CYS A 425 -5.37 -25.62 25.96
C CYS A 425 -4.71 -26.79 25.21
N MET A 426 -4.49 -26.62 23.92
CA MET A 426 -3.73 -27.52 23.06
C MET A 426 -2.50 -26.81 22.52
N VAL A 427 -1.33 -27.35 22.85
CA VAL A 427 0.00 -26.88 22.42
C VAL A 427 0.58 -27.88 21.44
N SER A 428 1.11 -27.42 20.32
CA SER A 428 1.72 -28.29 19.29
C SER A 428 3.09 -27.78 18.83
N ASN A 429 3.94 -28.73 18.43
CA ASN A 429 5.22 -28.48 17.76
C ASN A 429 5.43 -29.48 16.61
N SER A 430 6.63 -29.43 16.01
CA SER A 430 7.05 -30.28 14.88
C SER A 430 7.12 -31.78 15.20
N VAL A 431 6.91 -32.21 16.45
CA VAL A 431 6.99 -33.61 16.90
C VAL A 431 5.61 -34.14 17.33
N GLY A 432 4.76 -33.29 17.91
CA GLY A 432 3.44 -33.69 18.37
C GLY A 432 2.72 -32.64 19.22
N ASN A 433 1.64 -33.09 19.87
CA ASN A 433 0.69 -32.24 20.58
C ASN A 433 0.59 -32.64 22.05
N THR A 434 0.41 -31.65 22.93
CA THR A 434 0.17 -31.82 24.37
C THR A 434 -1.02 -30.95 24.78
N THR A 435 -1.90 -31.49 25.61
CA THR A 435 -3.13 -30.81 26.05
C THR A 435 -3.22 -30.71 27.57
N ALA A 436 -3.73 -29.61 28.08
CA ALA A 436 -4.12 -29.44 29.47
C ALA A 436 -5.49 -28.73 29.56
N SER A 437 -6.36 -29.19 30.46
CA SER A 437 -7.74 -28.73 30.57
C SER A 437 -8.04 -28.23 31.97
N ALA A 438 -8.89 -27.22 32.07
CA ALA A 438 -9.39 -26.68 33.34
C ALA A 438 -10.79 -26.08 33.17
N THR A 439 -11.50 -25.95 34.28
CA THR A 439 -12.90 -25.52 34.32
C THR A 439 -12.99 -24.06 34.74
N LEU A 440 -13.65 -23.24 33.92
CA LEU A 440 -14.11 -21.93 34.33
C LEU A 440 -15.52 -22.06 34.90
N ASN A 441 -15.72 -21.58 36.13
CA ASN A 441 -17.00 -21.62 36.82
C ASN A 441 -17.43 -20.19 37.19
N VAL A 442 -18.59 -19.77 36.68
CA VAL A 442 -19.01 -18.37 36.76
C VAL A 442 -20.23 -18.23 37.66
N THR A 443 -20.03 -17.64 38.85
CA THR A 443 -21.14 -17.30 39.73
C THR A 443 -21.83 -16.03 39.24
N ALA A 444 -23.16 -16.08 39.09
CA ALA A 444 -23.93 -14.86 38.88
C ALA A 444 -23.76 -13.92 40.07
N LEU A 445 -23.84 -12.61 39.82
CA LEU A 445 -24.15 -11.67 40.90
C LEU A 445 -25.62 -11.88 41.27
N ASP A 446 -25.87 -12.72 42.27
CA ASP A 446 -27.13 -12.70 43.00
C ASP A 446 -27.34 -11.29 43.52
N ASN A 447 -28.23 -10.56 42.84
CA ASN A 447 -28.71 -9.27 43.31
C ASN A 447 -29.73 -9.58 44.42
N PRO A 448 -29.41 -9.39 45.71
CA PRO A 448 -30.39 -9.57 46.77
C PRO A 448 -31.49 -8.55 46.53
N GLY A 449 -32.61 -9.03 45.99
CA GLY A 449 -33.79 -8.22 45.72
C GLY A 449 -34.41 -7.77 47.04
N TYR A 450 -33.82 -6.73 47.64
CA TYR A 450 -34.44 -5.92 48.69
C TYR A 450 -35.59 -5.13 48.07
N THR A 451 -36.63 -5.87 47.68
CA THR A 451 -37.98 -5.34 47.55
C THR A 451 -38.38 -4.85 48.93
N TYR A 452 -38.25 -3.54 49.15
CA TYR A 452 -38.78 -2.85 50.31
C TYR A 452 -40.33 -2.89 50.27
N PHE A 453 -40.88 -4.07 50.55
CA PHE A 453 -42.30 -4.25 50.84
C PHE A 453 -42.57 -3.66 52.22
N SER A 454 -42.82 -2.35 52.26
CA SER A 454 -43.27 -1.64 53.45
C SER A 454 -44.69 -2.06 53.81
N THR A 455 -44.85 -3.26 54.36
CA THR A 455 -46.10 -3.73 54.95
C THR A 455 -46.37 -2.94 56.22
N VAL A 456 -47.27 -1.95 56.14
CA VAL A 456 -47.69 -1.14 57.29
C VAL A 456 -48.62 -1.98 58.18
N THR A 457 -48.02 -2.76 59.08
CA THR A 457 -48.70 -3.42 60.19
C THR A 457 -48.84 -2.43 61.34
N VAL A 458 -50.04 -1.90 61.55
CA VAL A 458 -50.35 -1.07 62.72
C VAL A 458 -50.67 -1.98 63.91
N GLU A 459 -49.68 -2.20 64.77
CA GLU A 459 -49.91 -2.75 66.11
C GLU A 459 -49.54 -1.71 67.16
N THR A 460 -50.53 -1.29 67.93
CA THR A 460 -50.38 -0.41 69.09
C THR A 460 -50.16 -1.24 70.34
N VAL A 461 -49.16 -0.88 71.17
CA VAL A 461 -49.26 -0.79 72.65
C VAL A 461 -47.93 -0.31 73.24
N GLU A 462 -48.02 0.50 74.30
CA GLU A 462 -46.92 1.08 75.09
C GLU A 462 -46.64 0.21 76.36
N PRO A 463 -45.84 0.65 77.37
CA PRO A 463 -44.39 0.91 77.31
C PRO A 463 -43.61 0.22 78.47
N SER A 464 -42.27 0.16 78.34
CA SER A 464 -41.27 0.06 79.44
C SER A 464 -39.92 0.51 78.85
N GLN A 465 -39.10 1.37 79.46
CA GLN A 465 -38.31 1.19 80.69
C GLN A 465 -37.33 -0.02 80.59
N ASP A 466 -36.03 0.13 80.84
CA ASP A 466 -35.30 1.33 81.30
C ASP A 466 -33.78 1.28 80.97
N GLU A 467 -33.05 2.28 81.49
CA GLU A 467 -31.58 2.41 81.57
C GLU A 467 -30.78 2.87 80.33
N ALA A 468 -29.65 3.52 80.62
CA ALA A 468 -28.77 4.22 79.69
C ALA A 468 -27.36 4.34 80.29
N GLN A 469 -26.32 4.58 79.47
CA GLN A 469 -25.26 5.59 79.73
C GLN A 469 -24.15 5.63 78.67
N THR A 470 -23.45 6.78 78.66
CA THR A 470 -22.25 7.25 77.93
C THR A 470 -22.53 8.06 76.65
N THR A 471 -22.40 9.40 76.63
CA THR A 471 -21.19 10.27 76.67
C THR A 471 -20.26 10.02 75.46
N GLU A 472 -19.85 10.99 74.65
CA GLU A 472 -19.57 12.41 74.94
C GLU A 472 -19.76 13.37 73.72
N GLN A 473 -19.94 14.67 74.02
CA GLN A 473 -19.36 15.92 73.44
C GLN A 473 -18.57 15.91 72.10
N VAL A 474 -18.44 16.97 71.27
CA VAL A 474 -18.93 18.38 71.24
C VAL A 474 -18.81 18.95 69.79
N GLY A 475 -19.43 20.10 69.46
CA GLY A 475 -19.34 20.79 68.13
C GLY A 475 -18.04 21.61 67.88
N PRO A 476 -18.00 22.68 67.04
CA PRO A 476 -19.13 23.46 66.47
C PRO A 476 -18.97 23.91 64.96
N THR A 477 -19.86 24.81 64.51
CA THR A 477 -19.78 25.64 63.25
C THR A 477 -19.27 27.07 63.56
N PRO A 478 -18.84 27.92 62.58
CA PRO A 478 -19.68 28.71 61.63
C PRO A 478 -19.12 28.73 60.17
N VAL A 479 -19.69 29.31 59.07
CA VAL A 479 -20.83 30.20 58.74
C VAL A 479 -20.55 31.73 58.60
N THR A 480 -20.52 32.27 57.37
CA THR A 480 -20.67 33.71 56.94
C THR A 480 -20.51 33.84 55.40
N ASN A 481 -20.59 35.03 54.74
CA ASN A 481 -21.73 35.93 54.41
C ASN A 481 -21.18 37.26 53.81
N TRP A 482 -21.76 38.00 52.83
CA TRP A 482 -22.84 37.78 51.82
C TRP A 482 -22.27 38.09 50.40
N GLU A 483 -22.81 38.77 49.35
CA GLU A 483 -24.02 39.58 48.99
C GLU A 483 -24.67 39.03 47.69
N ILE A 484 -25.94 39.18 47.27
CA ILE A 484 -26.93 40.30 47.11
C ILE A 484 -26.57 41.20 45.87
N ILE A 485 -27.37 41.41 44.80
CA ILE A 485 -28.75 41.95 44.64
C ILE A 485 -29.47 41.43 43.34
N ASN A 486 -30.76 41.03 43.45
CA ASN A 486 -31.91 40.99 42.48
C ASN A 486 -31.74 40.40 41.03
N MET A 487 -32.80 40.03 40.27
CA MET A 487 -34.26 40.24 40.38
C MET A 487 -35.08 39.05 39.81
N THR A 488 -36.37 38.94 40.17
CA THR A 488 -37.26 37.80 39.86
C THR A 488 -38.26 38.04 38.72
N THR A 489 -38.72 36.96 38.06
CA THR A 489 -40.13 36.75 37.66
C THR A 489 -40.38 35.29 37.24
N SER A 490 -41.61 34.80 37.37
CA SER A 490 -42.01 33.42 37.01
C SER A 490 -43.52 33.31 36.70
N LEU A 491 -43.93 32.12 36.20
CA LEU A 491 -45.30 31.57 36.04
C LEU A 491 -45.86 31.43 34.58
N THR A 492 -45.79 30.20 34.05
CA THR A 492 -46.90 29.23 33.76
C THR A 492 -48.25 29.74 33.18
N PRO A 493 -49.09 28.92 32.45
CA PRO A 493 -49.25 27.46 32.67
C PRO A 493 -49.65 26.52 31.50
N GLN A 494 -49.73 25.22 31.84
CA GLN A 494 -50.64 24.16 31.31
C GLN A 494 -50.62 23.71 29.84
N SER A 495 -50.37 22.41 29.64
CA SER A 495 -51.38 21.47 29.09
C SER A 495 -51.07 20.03 29.56
N THR A 496 -51.97 19.07 29.32
CA THR A 496 -51.89 17.69 29.87
C THR A 496 -52.25 16.59 28.86
N ARG A 497 -51.90 15.34 29.24
CA ARG A 497 -52.52 14.06 28.84
C ARG A 497 -52.16 13.38 27.49
N SER A 498 -51.23 12.43 27.60
CA SER A 498 -51.39 10.97 27.31
C SER A 498 -51.80 10.42 25.92
N THR A 499 -50.95 9.49 25.46
CA THR A 499 -51.24 8.19 24.79
C THR A 499 -51.83 8.15 23.38
N GLU A 500 -51.16 7.38 22.52
CA GLU A 500 -51.49 7.12 21.11
C GLU A 500 -52.53 6.00 20.93
N LYS A 501 -53.24 6.03 19.79
CA LYS A 501 -53.73 4.82 19.10
C LYS A 501 -54.01 5.06 17.61
N THR A 502 -53.95 3.96 16.85
CA THR A 502 -54.00 3.83 15.38
C THR A 502 -55.18 4.52 14.68
N PHE A 503 -54.95 4.99 13.44
CA PHE A 503 -55.99 5.07 12.41
C PHE A 503 -55.47 4.67 11.02
N THR A 504 -56.40 4.33 10.11
CA THR A 504 -56.16 3.69 8.80
C THR A 504 -56.18 4.64 7.60
N ILE A 505 -55.66 4.17 6.46
CA ILE A 505 -55.72 4.82 5.13
C ILE A 505 -56.54 3.89 4.19
N PRO A 506 -57.44 4.41 3.34
CA PRO A 506 -58.37 3.59 2.56
C PRO A 506 -57.75 2.92 1.32
N VAL A 507 -58.44 1.90 0.81
CA VAL A 507 -58.11 1.16 -0.43
C VAL A 507 -58.94 1.73 -1.58
N THR A 508 -58.33 1.90 -2.76
CA THR A 508 -59.04 2.14 -4.03
C THR A 508 -58.47 1.25 -5.14
N ASP A 509 -59.29 0.29 -5.56
CA ASP A 509 -59.31 -0.46 -6.82
C ASP A 509 -58.01 -0.60 -7.63
N ALA A 510 -57.38 -1.77 -7.50
CA ALA A 510 -56.35 -2.23 -8.43
C ALA A 510 -56.98 -2.88 -9.66
N ASN A 511 -57.02 -2.17 -10.79
CA ASN A 511 -57.36 -2.78 -12.08
C ASN A 511 -56.76 -2.04 -13.29
N ASN A 512 -55.51 -2.34 -13.67
CA ASN A 512 -54.97 -2.00 -15.01
C ASN A 512 -53.64 -2.70 -15.33
N GLY A 513 -53.54 -3.22 -16.56
CA GLY A 513 -52.30 -3.31 -17.35
C GLY A 513 -51.08 -4.09 -16.81
N ILE A 514 -50.98 -5.38 -17.16
CA ILE A 514 -49.70 -6.12 -17.13
C ILE A 514 -48.75 -5.46 -18.16
N PRO A 515 -47.48 -5.12 -17.81
CA PRO A 515 -46.51 -4.61 -18.77
C PRO A 515 -46.16 -5.69 -19.82
N GLY A 516 -46.20 -5.31 -21.10
CA GLY A 516 -46.19 -6.27 -22.21
C GLY A 516 -44.88 -7.03 -22.40
N ILE A 517 -44.99 -8.32 -22.70
CA ILE A 517 -43.88 -9.25 -23.01
C ILE A 517 -42.97 -8.72 -24.15
N ASP A 518 -43.50 -7.89 -25.03
CA ASP A 518 -42.76 -7.29 -26.15
C ASP A 518 -41.61 -6.35 -25.69
N GLU A 519 -41.76 -5.60 -24.59
CA GLU A 519 -40.67 -4.76 -24.03
C GLU A 519 -39.47 -5.62 -23.57
N VAL A 520 -39.74 -6.79 -22.97
CA VAL A 520 -38.71 -7.76 -22.57
C VAL A 520 -38.04 -8.36 -23.82
N MET A 521 -38.81 -8.66 -24.86
CA MET A 521 -38.25 -9.17 -26.12
C MET A 521 -37.38 -8.11 -26.84
N LYS A 522 -37.75 -6.83 -26.73
CA LYS A 522 -37.06 -5.67 -27.32
C LYS A 522 -35.73 -5.37 -26.62
N THR A 523 -35.72 -5.37 -25.28
CA THR A 523 -34.49 -5.22 -24.48
C THR A 523 -33.55 -6.41 -24.66
N THR A 524 -34.06 -7.64 -24.70
CA THR A 524 -33.24 -8.85 -24.97
C THR A 524 -32.56 -8.78 -26.35
N LYS A 525 -33.27 -8.34 -27.40
CA LYS A 525 -32.69 -8.14 -28.75
C LYS A 525 -31.55 -7.11 -28.77
N ILE A 526 -31.64 -6.03 -27.99
CA ILE A 526 -30.57 -5.02 -27.87
C ILE A 526 -29.34 -5.63 -27.19
N ILE A 527 -29.51 -6.40 -26.10
CA ILE A 527 -28.39 -7.04 -25.37
C ILE A 527 -27.66 -8.05 -26.28
N ILE A 528 -28.38 -8.89 -27.02
CA ILE A 528 -27.81 -9.82 -27.98
C ILE A 528 -27.06 -9.07 -29.09
N GLY A 529 -27.64 -7.99 -29.63
CA GLY A 529 -26.99 -7.15 -30.65
C GLY A 529 -25.67 -6.56 -30.17
N CYS A 530 -25.61 -6.04 -28.94
CA CYS A 530 -24.37 -5.56 -28.32
C CYS A 530 -23.33 -6.68 -28.15
N PHE A 531 -23.73 -7.88 -27.72
CA PHE A 531 -22.81 -9.00 -27.54
C PHE A 531 -22.22 -9.50 -28.88
N VAL A 532 -23.04 -9.56 -29.93
CA VAL A 532 -22.58 -9.88 -31.31
C VAL A 532 -21.65 -8.77 -31.84
N ALA A 533 -21.95 -7.49 -31.60
CA ALA A 533 -21.08 -6.40 -32.02
C ALA A 533 -19.71 -6.43 -31.32
N ILE A 534 -19.68 -6.70 -30.00
CA ILE A 534 -18.43 -6.80 -29.22
C ILE A 534 -17.60 -8.01 -29.67
N THR A 535 -18.21 -9.18 -29.85
CA THR A 535 -17.49 -10.38 -30.30
C THR A 535 -16.97 -10.25 -31.73
N LEU A 536 -17.73 -9.64 -32.64
CA LEU A 536 -17.30 -9.38 -34.01
C LEU A 536 -16.14 -8.36 -34.05
N MET A 537 -16.19 -7.30 -33.25
CA MET A 537 -15.08 -6.35 -33.11
C MET A 537 -13.82 -7.01 -32.52
N ALA A 538 -13.98 -7.90 -31.52
CA ALA A 538 -12.85 -8.66 -30.98
C ALA A 538 -12.23 -9.60 -32.03
N ALA A 539 -13.05 -10.28 -32.84
CA ALA A 539 -12.57 -11.11 -33.95
C ALA A 539 -11.84 -10.28 -35.02
N VAL A 540 -12.35 -9.11 -35.39
CA VAL A 540 -11.67 -8.17 -36.32
C VAL A 540 -10.33 -7.71 -35.75
N MET A 541 -10.26 -7.36 -34.46
CA MET A 541 -9.00 -6.96 -33.82
C MET A 541 -7.98 -8.11 -33.77
N LEU A 542 -8.42 -9.36 -33.53
CA LEU A 542 -7.55 -10.54 -33.61
C LEU A 542 -7.04 -10.79 -35.04
N VAL A 543 -7.87 -10.61 -36.07
CA VAL A 543 -7.45 -10.73 -37.48
C VAL A 543 -6.47 -9.61 -37.87
N ILE A 544 -6.66 -8.39 -37.39
CA ILE A 544 -5.72 -7.28 -37.57
C ILE A 544 -4.38 -7.60 -36.88
N PHE A 545 -4.42 -8.05 -35.62
CA PHE A 545 -3.22 -8.42 -34.86
C PHE A 545 -2.46 -9.58 -35.52
N TYR A 546 -3.15 -10.60 -36.02
CA TYR A 546 -2.57 -11.71 -36.78
C TYR A 546 -1.94 -11.22 -38.10
N LYS A 547 -2.62 -10.32 -38.84
CA LYS A 547 -2.05 -9.70 -40.06
C LYS A 547 -0.79 -8.87 -39.74
N MET A 548 -0.81 -8.07 -38.68
CA MET A 548 0.36 -7.28 -38.24
C MET A 548 1.53 -8.20 -37.85
N ARG A 549 1.28 -9.25 -37.06
CA ARG A 549 2.31 -10.24 -36.68
C ARG A 549 2.89 -10.95 -37.90
N LYS A 550 2.04 -11.32 -38.88
CA LYS A 550 2.47 -11.93 -40.16
C LYS A 550 3.22 -10.96 -41.08
N GLN A 551 2.91 -9.67 -41.03
CA GLN A 551 3.63 -8.62 -41.77
C GLN A 551 5.01 -8.34 -41.15
N HIS A 552 5.11 -8.26 -39.83
CA HIS A 552 6.37 -8.16 -39.10
C HIS A 552 7.27 -9.38 -39.39
N HIS A 553 6.70 -10.59 -39.40
CA HIS A 553 7.45 -11.81 -39.72
C HIS A 553 7.95 -11.85 -41.17
N ARG A 554 7.23 -11.22 -42.12
CA ARG A 554 7.69 -11.03 -43.51
C ARG A 554 8.80 -9.98 -43.63
N GLN A 555 8.75 -8.89 -42.86
CA GLN A 555 9.81 -7.87 -42.87
C GLN A 555 11.14 -8.43 -42.34
N ASN A 556 11.11 -9.31 -41.33
CA ASN A 556 12.30 -9.99 -40.82
C ASN A 556 12.99 -10.95 -41.81
N HIS A 557 12.38 -11.28 -42.96
CA HIS A 557 13.01 -12.08 -44.02
C HIS A 557 13.52 -11.26 -45.22
N HIS A 558 13.38 -9.92 -45.19
CA HIS A 558 13.85 -9.02 -46.25
C HIS A 558 14.71 -7.87 -45.71
N ALA A 559 15.68 -8.21 -44.84
CA ALA A 559 16.89 -7.41 -44.67
C ALA A 559 17.94 -7.92 -45.68
N PRO A 560 18.44 -7.09 -46.62
CA PRO A 560 19.41 -7.54 -47.61
C PRO A 560 20.79 -7.74 -46.96
N THR A 561 21.40 -8.90 -47.19
CA THR A 561 22.80 -9.16 -46.86
C THR A 561 23.69 -8.24 -47.68
N ARG A 562 24.25 -7.21 -47.04
CA ARG A 562 25.44 -6.51 -47.56
C ARG A 562 26.67 -7.38 -47.33
N THR A 563 26.89 -8.32 -48.24
CA THR A 563 28.20 -8.91 -48.45
C THR A 563 29.17 -7.80 -48.86
N VAL A 564 30.33 -7.74 -48.21
CA VAL A 564 31.50 -7.03 -48.73
C VAL A 564 32.41 -8.11 -49.28
N GLU A 565 32.35 -8.31 -50.59
CA GLU A 565 33.27 -9.22 -51.27
C GLU A 565 34.65 -8.58 -51.31
N ILE A 566 35.61 -9.20 -50.61
CA ILE A 566 37.03 -8.98 -50.86
C ILE A 566 37.37 -9.86 -52.07
N ILE A 567 37.82 -9.23 -53.15
CA ILE A 567 38.22 -9.93 -54.37
C ILE A 567 39.57 -10.59 -54.11
N ASN A 568 39.57 -11.90 -53.91
CA ASN A 568 40.78 -12.70 -54.07
C ASN A 568 41.09 -12.81 -55.57
N VAL A 569 42.35 -12.56 -55.92
CA VAL A 569 42.93 -12.90 -57.22
C VAL A 569 44.05 -13.88 -56.90
N ASP A 570 43.84 -15.14 -57.25
CA ASP A 570 44.80 -16.22 -57.03
C ASP A 570 45.27 -16.81 -58.38
N ASP A 571 46.45 -17.42 -58.35
CA ASP A 571 47.11 -18.21 -59.39
C ASP A 571 47.40 -17.57 -60.77
N GLU A 572 48.68 -17.26 -61.00
CA GLU A 572 49.37 -17.83 -62.17
C GLU A 572 50.87 -18.10 -61.88
N LEU A 573 51.42 -19.10 -62.58
CA LEU A 573 52.86 -19.45 -62.71
C LEU A 573 53.63 -19.99 -61.50
N THR A 574 53.64 -21.32 -61.42
CA THR A 574 54.79 -22.10 -60.93
C THR A 574 56.00 -21.96 -61.88
N GLY A 575 57.24 -22.01 -61.35
CA GLY A 575 58.44 -21.97 -62.19
C GLY A 575 59.79 -22.05 -61.45
N ASP A 576 60.38 -23.25 -61.49
CA ASP A 576 61.80 -23.60 -61.37
C ASP A 576 62.69 -23.26 -60.13
N THR A 577 63.66 -24.16 -59.99
CA THR A 577 64.66 -24.41 -58.94
C THR A 577 66.08 -24.07 -59.45
N PRO A 578 67.20 -24.31 -58.73
CA PRO A 578 67.50 -24.28 -57.27
C PRO A 578 68.85 -23.54 -56.95
N ILE A 579 69.38 -23.73 -55.71
CA ILE A 579 70.79 -23.48 -55.26
C ILE A 579 71.13 -21.97 -55.12
N GLU A 580 71.88 -21.45 -54.13
CA GLU A 580 72.92 -22.03 -53.24
C GLU A 580 72.83 -21.56 -51.75
N SER A 581 73.83 -21.91 -50.92
CA SER A 581 73.98 -21.63 -49.47
C SER A 581 74.20 -20.14 -49.11
N HIS A 582 73.96 -19.63 -47.88
CA HIS A 582 74.65 -20.00 -46.63
C HIS A 582 73.94 -19.62 -45.30
N LEU A 583 74.25 -20.40 -44.26
CA LEU A 583 74.07 -20.20 -42.81
C LEU A 583 75.22 -19.32 -42.20
N PRO A 584 75.23 -18.97 -40.90
CA PRO A 584 74.17 -18.89 -39.86
C PRO A 584 74.19 -17.58 -39.00
N MET A 585 73.14 -17.31 -38.21
CA MET A 585 73.27 -16.85 -36.79
C MET A 585 71.94 -16.72 -36.04
N PRO A 586 71.94 -16.95 -34.70
CA PRO A 586 70.99 -16.33 -33.79
C PRO A 586 71.68 -15.59 -32.61
N ALA A 587 71.18 -14.40 -32.25
CA ALA A 587 71.43 -13.73 -30.97
C ALA A 587 70.22 -14.00 -30.04
N ILE A 588 70.29 -14.09 -28.70
CA ILE A 588 71.05 -13.35 -27.66
C ILE A 588 70.55 -11.89 -27.51
N GLU A 589 69.85 -11.63 -26.41
CA GLU A 589 69.31 -10.31 -26.06
C GLU A 589 70.21 -9.58 -25.05
N HIS A 590 70.49 -8.30 -25.31
CA HIS A 590 70.89 -7.28 -24.32
C HIS A 590 70.09 -5.98 -24.65
N GLU A 591 69.64 -5.09 -23.76
CA GLU A 591 70.04 -4.61 -22.42
C GLU A 591 70.95 -3.34 -22.45
N HIS A 592 71.01 -2.61 -21.31
CA HIS A 592 71.98 -1.55 -20.93
C HIS A 592 71.75 -0.10 -21.47
N LEU A 593 72.08 1.01 -20.76
CA LEU A 593 72.65 1.21 -19.40
C LEU A 593 72.37 2.61 -18.76
N ASN A 594 72.65 2.72 -17.44
CA ASN A 594 73.06 3.93 -16.66
C ASN A 594 71.98 5.01 -16.34
N HIS A 595 72.09 5.95 -15.36
CA HIS A 595 73.06 6.34 -14.29
C HIS A 595 72.34 7.30 -13.27
N TYR A 596 72.79 7.74 -12.07
CA TYR A 596 73.88 7.40 -11.10
C TYR A 596 73.63 8.12 -9.73
N ASN A 597 74.07 7.55 -8.58
CA ASN A 597 74.33 8.20 -7.27
C ASN A 597 73.20 8.95 -6.50
N SER A 598 73.32 9.34 -5.21
CA SER A 598 73.89 8.72 -3.97
C SER A 598 73.89 9.76 -2.82
N TYR A 599 73.34 9.48 -1.61
CA TYR A 599 73.90 9.98 -0.33
C TYR A 599 73.32 9.29 0.94
N LYS A 600 74.23 9.05 1.91
CA LYS A 600 74.11 8.46 3.26
C LYS A 600 73.25 9.33 4.24
N SER A 601 72.42 8.80 5.17
CA SER A 601 72.64 8.01 6.42
C SER A 601 73.29 8.82 7.58
N PRO A 602 73.28 8.44 8.90
CA PRO A 602 72.81 7.19 9.57
C PRO A 602 72.21 7.32 11.02
N PHE A 603 71.91 6.19 11.70
CA PHE A 603 71.92 5.95 13.19
C PHE A 603 71.00 6.80 14.13
N ASN A 604 70.65 6.46 15.39
CA ASN A 604 70.34 5.23 16.18
C ASN A 604 69.71 5.70 17.56
N HIS A 605 69.25 4.94 18.57
CA HIS A 605 69.03 3.51 18.90
C HIS A 605 68.08 3.39 20.13
N THR A 606 67.41 2.24 20.37
CA THR A 606 66.88 1.75 21.69
C THR A 606 65.82 2.62 22.45
N THR A 607 64.95 2.15 23.38
CA THR A 607 64.70 0.83 24.03
C THR A 607 63.26 0.73 24.61
N THR A 608 62.79 -0.51 24.86
CA THR A 608 61.88 -0.98 25.96
C THR A 608 60.39 -0.57 26.10
N VAL A 609 59.58 -1.61 26.38
CA VAL A 609 58.43 -1.70 27.32
C VAL A 609 57.03 -1.22 26.87
N ASN A 610 56.28 -2.20 26.34
CA ASN A 610 54.96 -2.69 26.75
C ASN A 610 53.82 -1.74 27.20
N THR A 611 52.68 -1.86 26.49
CA THR A 611 51.28 -2.00 27.00
C THR A 611 50.65 -0.89 27.86
N ILE A 612 49.37 -0.53 27.73
CA ILE A 612 48.27 -0.84 26.78
C ILE A 612 47.34 0.39 26.82
N ASN A 613 46.80 0.85 25.68
CA ASN A 613 45.45 1.44 25.57
C ASN A 613 45.17 1.84 24.11
N SER A 614 44.27 1.11 23.44
CA SER A 614 43.92 1.36 22.04
C SER A 614 42.80 2.38 21.93
N ILE A 615 43.07 3.52 21.30
CA ILE A 615 42.06 4.52 20.92
C ILE A 615 42.21 4.83 19.42
N HIS A 616 41.11 5.24 18.78
CA HIS A 616 41.01 5.91 17.48
C HIS A 616 41.06 5.07 16.17
N SER A 617 39.86 4.90 15.61
CA SER A 617 39.46 5.23 14.22
C SER A 617 40.30 4.81 12.99
N SER A 618 39.63 4.06 12.11
CA SER A 618 39.66 4.24 10.64
C SER A 618 38.18 4.40 10.19
N VAL A 619 37.76 5.31 9.29
CA VAL A 619 38.24 5.65 7.93
C VAL A 619 38.12 4.44 7.00
N HIS A 620 37.06 4.43 6.18
CA HIS A 620 36.80 3.38 5.18
C HIS A 620 36.67 3.97 3.77
N GLU A 621 37.27 3.30 2.80
CA GLU A 621 37.22 3.66 1.37
C GLU A 621 35.87 3.30 0.71
N PRO A 622 35.48 3.99 -0.38
CA PRO A 622 34.28 3.66 -1.14
C PRO A 622 34.52 2.50 -2.12
N LEU A 623 33.85 1.36 -1.91
CA LEU A 623 33.87 0.24 -2.86
C LEU A 623 32.95 0.50 -4.07
N LEU A 624 33.54 0.49 -5.27
CA LEU A 624 32.87 0.66 -6.55
C LEU A 624 32.04 -0.57 -6.94
N ILE A 625 30.73 -0.42 -7.08
CA ILE A 625 29.82 -1.46 -7.59
C ILE A 625 29.80 -1.41 -9.12
N ARG A 626 30.27 -2.48 -9.78
CA ARG A 626 30.06 -2.69 -11.22
C ARG A 626 28.63 -3.17 -11.49
N MET A 627 27.84 -2.36 -12.18
CA MET A 627 26.59 -2.82 -12.81
C MET A 627 26.93 -3.55 -14.12
N ASN A 628 26.74 -4.87 -14.16
CA ASN A 628 26.64 -5.61 -15.42
C ASN A 628 25.18 -5.61 -15.87
N SER A 629 24.87 -4.97 -16.99
CA SER A 629 23.60 -5.19 -17.69
C SER A 629 23.64 -6.49 -18.49
N LYS A 630 22.61 -7.31 -18.35
CA LYS A 630 22.27 -8.35 -19.33
C LYS A 630 20.79 -8.72 -19.20
N ASP A 631 19.98 -8.10 -20.04
CA ASP A 631 18.60 -8.53 -20.25
C ASP A 631 18.57 -9.95 -20.80
N ASN A 632 17.72 -10.79 -20.23
CA ASN A 632 17.32 -12.08 -20.81
C ASN A 632 15.82 -12.24 -20.57
N VAL A 633 15.02 -11.75 -21.52
CA VAL A 633 13.59 -12.06 -21.60
C VAL A 633 13.46 -13.51 -22.01
N GLN A 634 12.75 -14.32 -21.21
CA GLN A 634 12.45 -15.70 -21.57
C GLN A 634 10.95 -15.82 -21.91
N GLU A 635 10.64 -16.07 -23.17
CA GLU A 635 9.27 -16.32 -23.62
C GLU A 635 8.78 -17.68 -23.10
N THR A 636 7.61 -17.70 -22.46
CA THR A 636 6.87 -18.94 -22.19
C THR A 636 6.12 -19.35 -23.46
N GLN A 637 6.37 -20.57 -23.96
CA GLN A 637 5.53 -21.21 -24.97
C GLN A 637 4.66 -22.31 -24.34
N ILE A 638 3.46 -22.47 -24.93
CA ILE A 638 2.32 -23.29 -24.48
C ILE A 638 1.50 -22.59 -23.40
#